data_AF-A0A7C6V8Q6-F1
#
_entry.id   AF-A0A7C6V8Q6-F1
#
_cell.length_a   1.000
_cell.length_b   1.000
_cell.length_c   1.000
_cell.angle_alpha   90.00
_cell.angle_beta   90.00
_cell.angle_gamma   90.00
#
_symmetry.space_group_name_H-M   'P 1'
#
loop_
_entity.id
_entity.type
_entity.pdbx_description
1 polymer ?
#
loop_
_entity_poly.entity_id
_entity_poly.type
_entity_poly.pdbx_seq_one_letter_code
_entity_poly.pdbx_strand_id
1 'polypeptide(L)'
;MNGEIICVGTELLLGDILNTNAQYLSRELAALGINVYTQSVVGDNPMRLRKLLSQSVLRSELIIIVGGLGPTKDDITKETVASAVGLPLVEHPESLQRIKAYFERTGRVMTENNYKQALCPSGATVFPNDIGTAPGYAITSGEQTIIMLPGPPDELKTMFERYVRHFLERLSGGVILSRNVKIFGLGESVVAEKLADLLNMANPTVATYAKPGEVTIRVTASAEDKFQADMMCESVVNKLRGIFGDKIYGIDKDSLQQVVTEQLKLKGLKIATAESCTAGLLSSKLTEIPGSSAVFDMGIVAYNNQIKINALGVSPNTIAEYGAVSPQTAAEMALGIHAVSNADIGVSITGVAGPDTSENQPVGLVYIGLTDGSMVWVERLLAGGDRDRIRNYAALAALDLARRYLQKLPETLEGGTPVGQPVSVIDLSAHSEVGPVAAVASDDEIFRSIQSSLTQLGSEEGAAQDLGSMYFYDSDDNDEEEVLPWYKKFLRSIFPWKGDPVSEIVRKSIFIVALLTLLGTGGYILSDFILDNIENSKVDEIRKIYNREDDSINADGIYKRFEPLIAQNSDIKGWITISNTNIDYPVYQTTDNEFYVDHNLNKEKSKAGAIFIDYNAVITKERVSQNIVIYGHHRRDGSMFHNLKKYSIKSNSKALDFYKQNPLIQFDTLYRPGTYKIFAVFITNALPEHDNGNVFAYRPSEFASQQDFLKWIDEVRKRSMIITPVDVIENDEIITLSTCSYEFDDARLVVMARRVREGESTAVNVSEAKLNPNPLYPQIWYEKYGKSKPSLSSSSTTTRPQGSQTSTSSEGTTSSDSTATSEAGGSSRSGGGASSGTSSPRPQTSSSPATSTPSSQPNYSSGPSEGTVPSTDSSETGTSEPGTSSDETTTSEEEPTPSENTSSDETTTSLEEPPSEEESSEA
;
A
#
# COMPACT_ATOMS: atom_id res chain seq x y z
N MET A 1 18.67 25.76 -15.25
CA MET A 1 17.62 26.27 -14.35
C MET A 1 17.31 25.23 -13.28
N ASN A 2 17.27 25.61 -12.01
CA ASN A 2 16.94 24.73 -10.88
C ASN A 2 15.49 24.96 -10.41
N GLY A 3 14.73 23.87 -10.31
CA GLY A 3 13.33 23.85 -9.93
C GLY A 3 13.07 23.11 -8.62
N GLU A 4 12.02 23.52 -7.91
CA GLU A 4 11.53 22.86 -6.70
C GLU A 4 10.00 22.71 -6.76
N ILE A 5 9.50 21.56 -6.28
CA ILE A 5 8.06 21.26 -6.26
C ILE A 5 7.58 21.26 -4.81
N ILE A 6 6.55 22.07 -4.52
CA ILE A 6 5.87 22.11 -3.23
C ILE A 6 4.43 21.65 -3.43
N CYS A 7 4.03 20.52 -2.86
CA CYS A 7 2.64 20.08 -2.86
C CYS A 7 1.97 20.48 -1.55
N VAL A 8 0.89 21.27 -1.65
CA VAL A 8 0.06 21.71 -0.54
C VAL A 8 -1.16 20.80 -0.45
N GLY A 9 -1.32 20.14 0.69
CA GLY A 9 -2.45 19.26 0.96
C GLY A 9 -2.17 18.36 2.16
N THR A 10 -3.00 18.49 3.20
CA THR A 10 -2.88 17.68 4.42
C THR A 10 -3.10 16.20 4.14
N GLU A 11 -3.97 15.86 3.18
CA GLU A 11 -4.24 14.51 2.70
C GLU A 11 -3.01 13.81 2.10
N LEU A 12 -2.07 14.58 1.52
CA LEU A 12 -0.80 14.05 1.01
C LEU A 12 0.14 13.65 2.15
N LEU A 13 0.18 14.44 3.23
CA LEU A 13 0.97 14.11 4.44
C LEU A 13 0.40 12.93 5.20
N LEU A 14 -0.93 12.78 5.21
CA LEU A 14 -1.61 11.66 5.84
C LEU A 14 -1.53 10.36 5.03
N GLY A 15 -1.02 10.41 3.79
CA GLY A 15 -0.97 9.26 2.89
C GLY A 15 -2.34 8.82 2.38
N ASP A 16 -3.36 9.68 2.48
CA ASP A 16 -4.71 9.40 2.01
C ASP A 16 -4.78 9.31 0.48
N ILE A 17 -3.90 10.05 -0.20
CA ILE A 17 -3.71 9.99 -1.64
C ILE A 17 -2.22 9.93 -1.97
N LEU A 18 -1.87 9.17 -3.02
CA LEU A 18 -0.52 9.14 -3.54
C LEU A 18 -0.20 10.47 -4.24
N ASN A 19 0.98 11.04 -4.00
CA ASN A 19 1.42 12.28 -4.64
C ASN A 19 1.81 12.07 -6.11
N THR A 20 0.82 11.80 -6.96
CA THR A 20 1.00 11.60 -8.40
C THR A 20 1.32 12.90 -9.14
N ASN A 21 0.97 14.06 -8.57
CA ASN A 21 1.28 15.37 -9.15
C ASN A 21 2.79 15.65 -9.15
N ALA A 22 3.47 15.41 -8.02
CA ALA A 22 4.91 15.56 -7.95
C ALA A 22 5.62 14.62 -8.94
N GLN A 23 5.15 13.38 -9.06
CA GLN A 23 5.67 12.43 -10.05
C GLN A 23 5.52 12.94 -11.49
N TYR A 24 4.33 13.43 -11.85
CA TYR A 24 4.07 13.98 -13.19
C TYR A 24 4.96 15.20 -13.47
N LEU A 25 4.92 16.21 -12.60
CA LEU A 25 5.72 17.43 -12.77
C LEU A 25 7.22 17.14 -12.83
N SER A 26 7.74 16.19 -12.06
CA SER A 26 9.15 15.81 -12.13
C SER A 26 9.56 15.30 -13.50
N ARG A 27 8.71 14.48 -14.13
CA ARG A 27 8.95 13.96 -15.48
C ARG A 27 8.92 15.09 -16.50
N GLU A 28 7.95 15.99 -16.37
CA GLU A 28 7.79 17.10 -17.31
C GLU A 28 8.87 18.16 -17.18
N LEU A 29 9.25 18.51 -15.95
CA LEU A 29 10.36 19.43 -15.69
C LEU A 29 11.69 18.83 -16.16
N ALA A 30 11.92 17.54 -15.95
CA ALA A 30 13.08 16.85 -16.50
C ALA A 30 13.09 16.88 -18.05
N ALA A 31 11.93 16.72 -18.69
CA ALA A 31 11.80 16.83 -20.15
C ALA A 31 12.07 18.25 -20.68
N LEU A 32 11.80 19.28 -19.87
CA LEU A 32 12.13 20.68 -20.17
C LEU A 32 13.53 21.09 -19.71
N GLY A 33 14.22 20.20 -19.00
CA GLY A 33 15.56 20.42 -18.50
C GLY A 33 15.73 21.29 -17.29
N ILE A 34 14.69 21.34 -16.49
CA ILE A 34 14.70 22.00 -15.22
C ILE A 34 15.13 20.96 -14.19
N ASN A 35 16.26 21.21 -13.53
CA ASN A 35 16.81 20.29 -12.54
C ASN A 35 15.96 20.33 -11.28
N VAL A 36 15.29 19.24 -10.93
CA VAL A 36 14.50 19.13 -9.69
C VAL A 36 15.29 18.37 -8.64
N TYR A 37 15.92 19.11 -7.72
CA TYR A 37 16.70 18.52 -6.62
C TYR A 37 15.90 18.32 -5.34
N THR A 38 14.75 18.98 -5.20
CA THR A 38 13.93 18.90 -4.00
C THR A 38 12.44 18.89 -4.32
N GLN A 39 11.72 18.07 -3.58
CA GLN A 39 10.25 18.04 -3.53
C GLN A 39 9.85 18.10 -2.07
N SER A 40 8.75 18.79 -1.77
CA SER A 40 8.24 18.92 -0.41
C SER A 40 6.74 18.84 -0.41
N VAL A 41 6.19 18.26 0.67
CA VAL A 41 4.75 18.26 0.93
C VAL A 41 4.52 19.06 2.20
N VAL A 42 3.53 19.93 2.19
CA VAL A 42 3.16 20.77 3.34
C VAL A 42 1.65 20.73 3.53
N GLY A 43 1.19 20.61 4.76
CA GLY A 43 -0.24 20.70 5.08
C GLY A 43 -0.77 22.11 4.89
N ASP A 44 -2.09 22.25 4.91
CA ASP A 44 -2.86 23.47 4.64
C ASP A 44 -2.74 24.50 5.78
N ASN A 45 -1.51 24.98 6.04
CA ASN A 45 -1.20 25.97 7.05
C ASN A 45 -0.36 27.13 6.46
N PRO A 46 -0.84 28.38 6.54
CA PRO A 46 -0.17 29.53 5.90
C PRO A 46 1.25 29.76 6.42
N MET A 47 1.50 29.58 7.72
CA MET A 47 2.83 29.79 8.29
C MET A 47 3.81 28.73 7.82
N ARG A 48 3.39 27.47 7.72
CA ARG A 48 4.23 26.37 7.24
C ARG A 48 4.58 26.56 5.77
N LEU A 49 3.58 26.87 4.94
CA LEU A 49 3.80 27.16 3.52
C LEU A 49 4.72 28.38 3.33
N ARG A 50 4.52 29.46 4.09
CA ARG A 50 5.40 30.64 4.04
C ARG A 50 6.84 30.33 4.43
N LYS A 51 7.03 29.55 5.49
CA LYS A 51 8.38 29.12 5.92
C LYS A 51 9.06 28.28 4.84
N LEU A 52 8.36 27.30 4.29
CA LEU A 52 8.90 26.48 3.21
C LEU A 52 9.22 27.33 1.96
N LEU A 53 8.29 28.19 1.53
CA LEU A 53 8.50 29.09 0.40
C LEU A 53 9.75 29.97 0.60
N SER A 54 9.95 30.52 1.81
CA SER A 54 11.14 31.33 2.12
C SER A 54 12.46 30.56 2.03
N GLN A 55 12.44 29.24 2.25
CA GLN A 55 13.62 28.38 2.09
C GLN A 55 13.82 28.02 0.62
N SER A 56 12.76 27.71 -0.11
CA SER A 56 12.81 27.31 -1.51
C SER A 56 13.33 28.43 -2.41
N VAL A 57 12.94 29.70 -2.16
CA VAL A 57 13.46 30.85 -2.93
C VAL A 57 14.96 31.05 -2.79
N LEU A 58 15.59 30.59 -1.71
CA LEU A 58 17.04 30.76 -1.53
C LEU A 58 17.88 29.80 -2.39
N ARG A 59 17.28 28.72 -2.92
CA ARG A 59 18.01 27.64 -3.58
C ARG A 59 17.48 27.25 -4.96
N SER A 60 16.37 27.83 -5.39
CA SER A 60 15.67 27.46 -6.61
C SER A 60 15.25 28.71 -7.40
N GLU A 61 15.47 28.69 -8.71
CA GLU A 61 15.04 29.75 -9.65
C GLU A 61 13.57 29.55 -10.03
N LEU A 62 13.09 28.31 -10.06
CA LEU A 62 11.70 27.96 -10.30
C LEU A 62 11.10 27.24 -9.08
N ILE A 63 9.93 27.70 -8.62
CA ILE A 63 9.17 27.02 -7.57
C ILE A 63 7.77 26.74 -8.10
N ILE A 64 7.38 25.47 -8.16
CA ILE A 64 6.03 25.07 -8.54
C ILE A 64 5.28 24.60 -7.30
N ILE A 65 4.24 25.34 -6.93
CA ILE A 65 3.36 25.04 -5.81
C ILE A 65 2.06 24.44 -6.37
N VAL A 66 1.67 23.29 -5.87
CA VAL A 66 0.51 22.53 -6.34
C VAL A 66 -0.50 22.39 -5.21
N GLY A 67 -1.77 22.69 -5.47
CA GLY A 67 -2.84 22.53 -4.48
C GLY A 67 -3.18 23.82 -3.72
N GLY A 68 -4.33 23.82 -3.04
CA GLY A 68 -4.81 24.96 -2.25
C GLY A 68 -5.26 26.19 -3.05
N LEU A 69 -5.76 26.01 -4.29
CA LEU A 69 -6.29 27.08 -5.16
C LEU A 69 -7.82 27.08 -5.31
N GLY A 70 -8.50 26.15 -4.63
CA GLY A 70 -9.94 26.05 -4.64
C GLY A 70 -10.65 27.18 -3.87
N PRO A 71 -11.98 27.09 -3.72
CA PRO A 71 -12.80 28.11 -3.07
C PRO A 71 -12.96 27.94 -1.55
N THR A 72 -12.38 26.90 -0.94
CA THR A 72 -12.61 26.58 0.47
C THR A 72 -11.71 27.40 1.39
N LYS A 73 -11.88 27.26 2.71
CA LYS A 73 -11.04 27.96 3.70
C LYS A 73 -9.62 27.39 3.76
N ASP A 74 -9.48 26.10 3.49
CA ASP A 74 -8.20 25.39 3.53
C ASP A 74 -7.39 25.62 2.25
N ASP A 75 -8.02 26.16 1.20
CA ASP A 75 -7.33 26.65 0.00
C ASP A 75 -6.59 27.97 0.28
N ILE A 76 -5.39 27.86 0.85
CA ILE A 76 -4.61 29.00 1.36
C ILE A 76 -3.45 29.44 0.45
N THR A 77 -3.17 28.70 -0.62
CA THR A 77 -1.89 28.79 -1.34
C THR A 77 -1.71 30.17 -1.95
N LYS A 78 -2.71 30.66 -2.67
CA LYS A 78 -2.64 31.92 -3.41
C LYS A 78 -2.45 33.11 -2.47
N GLU A 79 -3.25 33.17 -1.41
CA GLU A 79 -3.22 34.23 -0.39
C GLU A 79 -1.87 34.23 0.34
N THR A 80 -1.37 33.04 0.69
CA THR A 80 -0.08 32.89 1.38
C THR A 80 1.09 33.33 0.51
N VAL A 81 1.11 32.91 -0.76
CA VAL A 81 2.16 33.29 -1.71
C VAL A 81 2.14 34.79 -1.97
N ALA A 82 0.97 35.36 -2.28
CA ALA A 82 0.81 36.80 -2.55
C ALA A 82 1.29 37.66 -1.36
N SER A 83 0.89 37.27 -0.14
CA SER A 83 1.34 37.94 1.09
C SER A 83 2.84 37.78 1.34
N ALA A 84 3.41 36.61 1.04
CA ALA A 84 4.85 36.36 1.21
C ALA A 84 5.70 37.24 0.28
N VAL A 85 5.25 37.47 -0.95
CA VAL A 85 5.96 38.31 -1.94
C VAL A 85 5.54 39.79 -1.92
N GLY A 86 4.60 40.17 -1.05
CA GLY A 86 4.16 41.57 -0.90
C GLY A 86 3.27 42.08 -2.04
N LEU A 87 2.55 41.20 -2.74
CA LEU A 87 1.65 41.59 -3.82
C LEU A 87 0.18 41.58 -3.36
N PRO A 88 -0.61 42.62 -3.69
CA PRO A 88 -2.04 42.61 -3.43
C PRO A 88 -2.75 41.62 -4.38
N LEU A 89 -3.85 41.05 -3.91
CA LEU A 89 -4.77 40.28 -4.75
C LEU A 89 -5.75 41.22 -5.44
N VAL A 90 -5.88 41.09 -6.76
CA VAL A 90 -6.79 41.88 -7.60
C VAL A 90 -7.74 40.95 -8.35
N GLU A 91 -8.96 41.42 -8.67
CA GLU A 91 -9.88 40.65 -9.50
C GLU A 91 -9.32 40.52 -10.93
N HIS A 92 -9.37 39.31 -11.49
CA HIS A 92 -9.11 39.05 -12.90
C HIS A 92 -10.45 38.80 -13.63
N PRO A 93 -10.97 39.80 -14.39
CA PRO A 93 -12.32 39.73 -14.97
C PRO A 93 -12.55 38.53 -15.89
N GLU A 94 -11.54 38.13 -16.68
CA GLU A 94 -11.65 36.97 -17.57
C GLU A 94 -11.77 35.66 -16.79
N SER A 95 -11.03 35.52 -15.67
CA SER A 95 -11.16 34.36 -14.79
C SER A 95 -12.54 34.30 -14.17
N LEU A 96 -13.06 35.45 -13.69
CA LEU A 96 -14.42 35.53 -13.15
C LEU A 96 -15.47 35.12 -14.20
N GLN A 97 -15.31 35.58 -15.45
CA GLN A 97 -16.21 35.22 -16.53
C GLN A 97 -16.17 33.73 -16.86
N ARG A 98 -14.97 33.11 -16.89
CA ARG A 98 -14.83 31.66 -17.11
C ARG A 98 -15.46 30.85 -15.97
N ILE A 99 -15.28 31.28 -14.73
CA ILE A 99 -15.91 30.63 -13.56
C ILE A 99 -17.43 30.71 -13.69
N LYS A 100 -17.99 31.89 -13.98
CA LYS A 100 -19.43 32.05 -14.22
C LYS A 100 -19.94 31.14 -15.34
N ALA A 101 -19.25 31.12 -16.49
CA ALA A 101 -19.58 30.26 -17.62
C ALA A 101 -19.50 28.76 -17.28
N TYR A 102 -18.57 28.34 -16.43
CA TYR A 102 -18.48 26.96 -15.95
C TYR A 102 -19.73 26.56 -15.16
N PHE A 103 -20.17 27.41 -14.23
CA PHE A 103 -21.38 27.15 -13.43
C PHE A 103 -22.64 27.16 -14.30
N GLU A 104 -22.76 28.11 -15.22
CA GLU A 104 -23.85 28.17 -16.20
C GLU A 104 -23.92 26.89 -17.07
N ARG A 105 -22.79 26.48 -17.66
CA ARG A 105 -22.72 25.27 -18.50
C ARG A 105 -23.04 23.99 -17.73
N THR A 106 -22.66 23.91 -16.46
CA THR A 106 -22.87 22.72 -15.62
C THR A 106 -24.22 22.71 -14.90
N GLY A 107 -25.06 23.73 -15.10
CA GLY A 107 -26.38 23.83 -14.46
C GLY A 107 -26.31 24.02 -12.94
N ARG A 108 -25.19 24.55 -12.43
CA ARG A 108 -24.94 24.77 -10.99
C ARG A 108 -24.96 26.26 -10.69
N VAL A 109 -25.37 26.61 -9.47
CA VAL A 109 -25.30 28.00 -8.98
C VAL A 109 -23.91 28.26 -8.41
N MET A 110 -23.26 29.33 -8.86
CA MET A 110 -21.98 29.78 -8.32
C MET A 110 -22.19 30.34 -6.91
N THR A 111 -21.43 29.87 -5.92
CA THR A 111 -21.45 30.40 -4.56
C THR A 111 -20.45 31.55 -4.39
N GLU A 112 -20.69 32.45 -3.44
CA GLU A 112 -19.85 33.63 -3.19
C GLU A 112 -18.36 33.28 -2.95
N ASN A 113 -18.08 32.15 -2.29
CA ASN A 113 -16.70 31.71 -2.06
C ASN A 113 -15.94 31.38 -3.35
N ASN A 114 -16.61 31.06 -4.46
CA ASN A 114 -15.95 30.86 -5.76
C ASN A 114 -15.36 32.17 -6.30
N TYR A 115 -15.89 33.33 -5.89
CA TYR A 115 -15.34 34.63 -6.30
C TYR A 115 -13.86 34.77 -5.90
N LYS A 116 -13.45 34.19 -4.76
CA LYS A 116 -12.04 34.20 -4.35
C LYS A 116 -11.13 33.57 -5.40
N GLN A 117 -11.61 32.60 -6.19
CA GLN A 117 -10.82 31.94 -7.23
C GLN A 117 -10.52 32.87 -8.41
N ALA A 118 -11.30 33.94 -8.60
CA ALA A 118 -11.08 34.96 -9.62
C ALA A 118 -10.05 36.04 -9.21
N LEU A 119 -9.64 36.07 -7.94
CA LEU A 119 -8.57 36.95 -7.48
C LEU A 119 -7.22 36.38 -7.90
N CYS A 120 -6.29 37.23 -8.36
CA CYS A 120 -4.92 36.86 -8.68
C CYS A 120 -3.92 37.84 -8.05
N PRO A 121 -2.67 37.42 -7.78
CA PRO A 121 -1.61 38.35 -7.40
C PRO A 121 -1.41 39.40 -8.50
N SER A 122 -1.29 40.67 -8.12
CA SER A 122 -1.12 41.77 -9.07
C SER A 122 0.12 41.55 -9.96
N GLY A 123 -0.05 41.68 -11.28
CA GLY A 123 1.02 41.46 -12.26
C GLY A 123 1.35 39.99 -12.57
N ALA A 124 0.62 39.03 -11.99
CA ALA A 124 0.82 37.61 -12.31
C ALA A 124 0.36 37.27 -13.74
N THR A 125 1.08 36.35 -14.39
CA THR A 125 0.59 35.66 -15.59
C THR A 125 -0.46 34.64 -15.16
N VAL A 126 -1.66 34.69 -15.73
CA VAL A 126 -2.76 33.78 -15.39
C VAL A 126 -2.78 32.60 -16.36
N PHE A 127 -2.88 31.38 -15.84
CA PHE A 127 -3.07 30.15 -16.62
C PHE A 127 -4.54 29.72 -16.55
N PRO A 128 -5.28 29.74 -17.67
CA PRO A 128 -6.68 29.32 -17.68
C PRO A 128 -6.85 27.86 -17.25
N ASN A 129 -7.94 27.58 -16.53
CA ASN A 129 -8.37 26.21 -16.26
C ASN A 129 -9.53 25.86 -17.19
N ASP A 130 -9.30 24.95 -18.12
CA ASP A 130 -10.27 24.61 -19.18
C ASP A 130 -11.31 23.56 -18.73
N ILE A 131 -11.02 22.84 -17.65
CA ILE A 131 -11.85 21.73 -17.16
C ILE A 131 -12.27 21.87 -15.69
N GLY A 132 -11.81 22.92 -15.00
CA GLY A 132 -12.15 23.26 -13.61
C GLY A 132 -12.33 24.77 -13.42
N THR A 133 -12.47 25.21 -12.16
CA THR A 133 -12.75 26.62 -11.82
C THR A 133 -11.55 27.40 -11.30
N ALA A 134 -10.50 26.74 -10.79
CA ALA A 134 -9.34 27.40 -10.22
C ALA A 134 -8.26 27.64 -11.30
N PRO A 135 -7.99 28.89 -11.73
CA PRO A 135 -6.88 29.15 -12.63
C PRO A 135 -5.54 29.04 -11.89
N GLY A 136 -4.48 28.76 -12.64
CA GLY A 136 -3.11 28.80 -12.16
C GLY A 136 -2.48 30.18 -12.36
N TYR A 137 -1.30 30.39 -11.77
CA TYR A 137 -0.62 31.69 -11.83
C TYR A 137 0.89 31.52 -11.90
N ALA A 138 1.59 32.44 -12.56
CA ALA A 138 3.03 32.61 -12.45
C ALA A 138 3.37 34.05 -12.03
N ILE A 139 4.24 34.19 -11.05
CA ILE A 139 4.85 35.45 -10.63
C ILE A 139 6.34 35.36 -10.93
N THR A 140 6.88 36.35 -11.63
CA THR A 140 8.29 36.40 -11.99
C THR A 140 8.91 37.69 -11.47
N SER A 141 10.06 37.58 -10.81
CA SER A 141 10.84 38.70 -10.29
C SER A 141 12.33 38.43 -10.50
N GLY A 142 12.95 39.15 -11.42
CA GLY A 142 14.32 38.83 -11.86
C GLY A 142 14.38 37.43 -12.48
N GLU A 143 15.31 36.61 -12.01
CA GLU A 143 15.48 35.21 -12.44
C GLU A 143 14.57 34.23 -11.68
N GLN A 144 13.86 34.69 -10.64
CA GLN A 144 12.98 33.84 -9.84
C GLN A 144 11.55 33.81 -10.38
N THR A 145 10.99 32.61 -10.45
CA THR A 145 9.63 32.35 -10.89
C THR A 145 8.90 31.43 -9.90
N ILE A 146 7.73 31.85 -9.43
CA ILE A 146 6.82 31.03 -8.62
C ILE A 146 5.58 30.72 -9.45
N ILE A 147 5.28 29.45 -9.65
CA ILE A 147 4.09 28.95 -10.34
C ILE A 147 3.16 28.29 -9.33
N MET A 148 1.87 28.58 -9.42
CA MET A 148 0.81 27.99 -8.60
C MET A 148 -0.15 27.22 -9.51
N LEU A 149 -0.34 25.92 -9.24
CA LEU A 149 -1.17 25.00 -10.03
C LEU A 149 -2.28 24.35 -9.18
N PRO A 150 -3.42 23.97 -9.79
CA PRO A 150 -4.50 23.30 -9.08
C PRO A 150 -4.09 21.91 -8.56
N GLY A 151 -4.76 21.45 -7.51
CA GLY A 151 -4.50 20.14 -6.89
C GLY A 151 -5.02 18.93 -7.69
N PRO A 152 -6.24 18.96 -8.27
CA PRO A 152 -6.74 17.83 -9.05
C PRO A 152 -5.81 17.46 -10.23
N PRO A 153 -5.39 16.19 -10.37
CA PRO A 153 -4.38 15.80 -11.35
C PRO A 153 -4.75 16.11 -12.80
N ASP A 154 -6.00 15.92 -13.20
CA ASP A 154 -6.42 16.16 -14.58
C ASP A 154 -6.41 17.66 -14.93
N GLU A 155 -6.81 18.51 -13.97
CA GLU A 155 -6.74 19.97 -14.11
C GLU A 155 -5.29 20.43 -14.24
N LEU A 156 -4.41 19.91 -13.38
CA LEU A 156 -2.97 20.21 -13.40
C LEU A 156 -2.32 19.80 -14.71
N LYS A 157 -2.53 18.55 -15.17
CA LYS A 157 -1.91 18.03 -16.40
C LYS A 157 -2.35 18.82 -17.62
N THR A 158 -3.66 19.06 -17.75
CA THR A 158 -4.23 19.83 -18.86
C THR A 158 -3.67 21.25 -18.89
N MET A 159 -3.61 21.92 -17.72
CA MET A 159 -3.06 23.27 -17.60
C MET A 159 -1.56 23.29 -17.90
N PHE A 160 -0.83 22.28 -17.42
CA PHE A 160 0.59 22.17 -17.64
C PHE A 160 0.91 22.04 -19.13
N GLU A 161 0.28 21.09 -19.81
CA GLU A 161 0.51 20.82 -21.23
C GLU A 161 0.14 22.00 -22.13
N ARG A 162 -0.98 22.67 -21.86
CA ARG A 162 -1.48 23.76 -22.72
C ARG A 162 -0.82 25.11 -22.49
N TYR A 163 -0.41 25.40 -21.26
CA TYR A 163 0.00 26.75 -20.87
C TYR A 163 1.36 26.78 -20.18
N VAL A 164 1.55 26.00 -19.11
CA VAL A 164 2.76 26.09 -18.28
C VAL A 164 3.99 25.61 -19.03
N ARG A 165 3.88 24.55 -19.84
CA ARG A 165 4.98 24.05 -20.67
C ARG A 165 5.53 25.16 -21.56
N HIS A 166 4.68 25.80 -22.36
CA HIS A 166 5.09 26.90 -23.24
C HIS A 166 5.62 28.12 -22.49
N PHE A 167 5.10 28.37 -21.28
CA PHE A 167 5.65 29.40 -20.41
C PHE A 167 7.08 29.07 -19.98
N LEU A 168 7.33 27.84 -19.54
CA LEU A 168 8.64 27.34 -19.10
C LEU A 168 9.64 27.21 -20.24
N GLU A 169 9.22 26.78 -21.45
CA GLU A 169 10.06 26.71 -22.65
C GLU A 169 10.69 28.06 -23.01
N ARG A 170 9.94 29.16 -22.80
CA ARG A 170 10.46 30.52 -23.02
C ARG A 170 11.42 30.98 -21.92
N LEU A 171 11.31 30.41 -20.72
CA LEU A 171 12.11 30.73 -19.54
C LEU A 171 13.42 29.94 -19.48
N SER A 172 13.42 28.68 -19.93
CA SER A 172 14.59 27.78 -19.83
C SER A 172 15.69 28.06 -20.86
N GLY A 173 15.41 28.82 -21.92
CA GLY A 173 16.41 29.28 -22.90
C GLY A 173 17.11 28.16 -23.69
N GLY A 174 16.67 26.91 -23.57
CA GLY A 174 17.26 25.74 -24.20
C GLY A 174 16.29 24.55 -24.20
N VAL A 175 16.55 23.60 -25.10
CA VAL A 175 15.80 22.35 -25.27
C VAL A 175 16.51 21.23 -24.51
N ILE A 176 15.73 20.44 -23.78
CA ILE A 176 16.21 19.17 -23.25
C ILE A 176 15.52 18.01 -23.96
N LEU A 177 16.33 17.02 -24.29
CA LEU A 177 15.90 15.81 -24.96
C LEU A 177 16.40 14.62 -24.15
N SER A 178 15.52 13.64 -23.94
CA SER A 178 15.88 12.39 -23.28
C SER A 178 15.61 11.21 -24.21
N ARG A 179 16.56 10.27 -24.27
CA ARG A 179 16.43 8.97 -24.93
C ARG A 179 16.49 7.86 -23.88
N ASN A 180 15.52 6.95 -23.88
CA ASN A 180 15.50 5.80 -22.97
C ASN A 180 15.96 4.54 -23.71
N VAL A 181 17.13 4.04 -23.36
CA VAL A 181 17.67 2.78 -23.86
C VAL A 181 17.26 1.65 -22.91
N LYS A 182 16.60 0.62 -23.45
CA LYS A 182 16.03 -0.49 -22.68
C LYS A 182 16.85 -1.76 -22.86
N ILE A 183 17.25 -2.37 -21.75
CA ILE A 183 18.10 -3.55 -21.70
C ILE A 183 17.36 -4.70 -21.01
N PHE A 184 17.49 -5.90 -21.58
CA PHE A 184 17.01 -7.15 -20.99
C PHE A 184 18.16 -8.16 -20.84
N GLY A 185 18.09 -9.00 -19.80
CA GLY A 185 19.05 -10.09 -19.58
C GLY A 185 20.33 -9.71 -18.83
N LEU A 186 20.46 -8.47 -18.33
CA LEU A 186 21.56 -8.03 -17.48
C LEU A 186 21.02 -7.44 -16.17
N GLY A 187 21.67 -7.78 -15.05
CA GLY A 187 21.37 -7.19 -13.74
C GLY A 187 21.86 -5.75 -13.62
N GLU A 188 21.26 -4.99 -12.69
CA GLU A 188 21.57 -3.58 -12.47
C GLU A 188 23.06 -3.34 -12.18
N SER A 189 23.67 -4.13 -11.30
CA SER A 189 25.08 -3.96 -10.92
C SER A 189 26.01 -4.12 -12.13
N VAL A 190 25.73 -5.09 -13.01
CA VAL A 190 26.53 -5.33 -14.23
C VAL A 190 26.37 -4.17 -15.22
N VAL A 191 25.15 -3.64 -15.35
CA VAL A 191 24.90 -2.47 -16.20
C VAL A 191 25.61 -1.24 -15.65
N ALA A 192 25.55 -1.00 -14.34
CA ALA A 192 26.20 0.14 -13.70
C ALA A 192 27.73 0.08 -13.81
N GLU A 193 28.34 -1.09 -13.62
CA GLU A 193 29.78 -1.31 -13.79
C GLU A 193 30.23 -0.98 -15.22
N LYS A 194 29.52 -1.49 -16.24
CA LYS A 194 29.80 -1.19 -17.65
C LYS A 194 29.54 0.26 -18.04
N LEU A 195 28.84 1.03 -17.22
CA LEU A 195 28.51 2.45 -17.44
C LEU A 195 29.35 3.42 -16.63
N ALA A 196 30.30 2.95 -15.81
CA ALA A 196 31.03 3.80 -14.86
C ALA A 196 31.58 5.10 -15.49
N ASP A 197 32.14 5.02 -16.70
CA ASP A 197 32.68 6.18 -17.43
C ASP A 197 31.59 7.14 -17.93
N LEU A 198 30.41 6.63 -18.28
CA LEU A 198 29.30 7.42 -18.82
C LEU A 198 28.45 8.08 -17.74
N LEU A 199 28.38 7.50 -16.54
CA LEU A 199 27.60 8.02 -15.41
C LEU A 199 28.12 9.37 -14.89
N ASN A 200 29.40 9.69 -15.13
CA ASN A 200 30.03 10.93 -14.70
C ASN A 200 29.93 12.09 -15.71
N MET A 201 29.24 11.89 -16.85
CA MET A 201 29.09 12.92 -17.86
C MET A 201 28.14 14.04 -17.39
N ALA A 202 28.57 15.29 -17.56
CA ALA A 202 27.76 16.46 -17.20
C ALA A 202 26.63 16.76 -18.20
N ASN A 203 26.88 16.55 -19.50
CA ASN A 203 25.90 16.72 -20.58
C ASN A 203 26.37 16.00 -21.86
N PRO A 204 25.63 15.02 -22.41
CA PRO A 204 24.41 14.43 -21.85
C PRO A 204 24.66 13.72 -20.51
N THR A 205 23.69 13.78 -19.62
CA THR A 205 23.69 12.98 -18.39
C THR A 205 23.20 11.57 -18.69
N VAL A 206 23.71 10.59 -17.95
CA VAL A 206 23.32 9.17 -18.06
C VAL A 206 22.87 8.68 -16.70
N ALA A 207 21.69 8.07 -16.63
CA ALA A 207 21.13 7.52 -15.39
C ALA A 207 20.54 6.13 -15.62
N THR A 208 20.72 5.23 -14.65
CA THR A 208 20.17 3.87 -14.68
C THR A 208 18.92 3.75 -13.79
N TYR A 209 17.93 3.02 -14.26
CA TYR A 209 16.73 2.66 -13.52
C TYR A 209 16.47 1.16 -13.67
N ALA A 210 16.48 0.42 -12.57
CA ALA A 210 16.17 -1.01 -12.58
C ALA A 210 14.69 -1.29 -12.36
N LYS A 211 14.19 -2.29 -13.07
CA LYS A 211 12.91 -2.97 -12.82
C LYS A 211 13.18 -4.47 -12.73
N PRO A 212 12.28 -5.27 -12.13
CA PRO A 212 12.44 -6.73 -12.13
C PRO A 212 12.55 -7.29 -13.56
N GLY A 213 13.75 -7.74 -13.92
CA GLY A 213 14.06 -8.33 -15.23
C GLY A 213 14.51 -7.36 -16.33
N GLU A 214 14.47 -6.05 -16.12
CA GLU A 214 14.82 -5.05 -17.13
C GLU A 214 15.61 -3.87 -16.54
N VAL A 215 16.52 -3.29 -17.31
CA VAL A 215 17.23 -2.05 -16.93
C VAL A 215 16.97 -0.98 -17.99
N THR A 216 16.64 0.23 -17.54
CA THR A 216 16.51 1.41 -18.41
C THR A 216 17.68 2.35 -18.18
N ILE A 217 18.39 2.71 -19.25
CA ILE A 217 19.39 3.78 -19.24
C ILE A 217 18.75 5.01 -19.88
N ARG A 218 18.65 6.09 -19.12
CA ARG A 218 18.18 7.39 -19.61
C ARG A 218 19.39 8.24 -19.98
N VAL A 219 19.43 8.70 -21.22
CA VAL A 219 20.42 9.66 -21.73
C VAL A 219 19.71 11.00 -21.92
N THR A 220 20.12 12.05 -21.22
CA THR A 220 19.45 13.36 -21.27
C THR A 220 20.44 14.44 -21.68
N ALA A 221 20.18 15.11 -22.80
CA ALA A 221 20.99 16.21 -23.32
C ALA A 221 20.29 17.55 -23.16
N SER A 222 21.07 18.60 -22.86
CA SER A 222 20.65 20.00 -22.91
C SER A 222 21.38 20.74 -24.03
N ALA A 223 20.65 21.47 -24.87
CA ALA A 223 21.23 22.30 -25.93
C ALA A 223 20.34 23.51 -26.27
N GLU A 224 20.82 24.43 -27.10
CA GLU A 224 20.04 25.61 -27.54
C GLU A 224 18.82 25.22 -28.39
N ASP A 225 18.94 24.12 -29.13
CA ASP A 225 17.87 23.61 -29.99
C ASP A 225 17.77 22.08 -29.94
N LYS A 226 16.61 21.57 -30.42
CA LYS A 226 16.29 20.14 -30.39
C LYS A 226 17.25 19.29 -31.22
N PHE A 227 17.74 19.81 -32.34
CA PHE A 227 18.63 19.06 -33.24
C PHE A 227 19.98 18.81 -32.57
N GLN A 228 20.53 19.84 -31.92
CA GLN A 228 21.76 19.70 -31.13
C GLN A 228 21.59 18.73 -29.96
N ALA A 229 20.49 18.83 -29.19
CA ALA A 229 20.22 17.92 -28.09
C ALA A 229 20.10 16.47 -28.57
N ASP A 230 19.45 16.23 -29.71
CA ASP A 230 19.32 14.89 -30.29
C ASP A 230 20.66 14.31 -30.74
N MET A 231 21.50 15.11 -31.41
CA MET A 231 22.85 14.72 -31.82
C MET A 231 23.72 14.31 -30.61
N MET A 232 23.60 15.03 -29.50
CA MET A 232 24.32 14.70 -28.26
C MET A 232 23.82 13.39 -27.66
N CYS A 233 22.50 13.20 -27.56
CA CYS A 233 21.90 11.95 -27.10
C CYS A 233 22.33 10.76 -27.98
N GLU A 234 22.23 10.88 -29.31
CA GLU A 234 22.59 9.81 -30.24
C GLU A 234 24.07 9.42 -30.15
N SER A 235 24.97 10.37 -29.89
CA SER A 235 26.39 10.07 -29.64
C SER A 235 26.57 9.09 -28.46
N VAL A 236 25.86 9.32 -27.35
CA VAL A 236 25.91 8.43 -26.18
C VAL A 236 25.16 7.12 -26.46
N VAL A 237 23.99 7.17 -27.09
CA VAL A 237 23.23 5.97 -27.47
C VAL A 237 24.06 5.05 -28.37
N ASN A 238 24.85 5.59 -29.29
CA ASN A 238 25.78 4.80 -30.11
C ASN A 238 26.88 4.11 -29.29
N LYS A 239 27.41 4.77 -28.25
CA LYS A 239 28.34 4.12 -27.30
C LYS A 239 27.63 2.98 -26.55
N LEU A 240 26.40 3.21 -26.10
CA LEU A 240 25.59 2.19 -25.43
C LEU A 240 25.31 0.98 -26.34
N ARG A 241 25.02 1.21 -27.63
CA ARG A 241 24.92 0.16 -28.65
C ARG A 241 26.21 -0.66 -28.75
N GLY A 242 27.38 -0.01 -28.70
CA GLY A 242 28.67 -0.71 -28.68
C GLY A 242 28.91 -1.55 -27.41
N ILE A 243 28.46 -1.07 -26.24
CA ILE A 243 28.68 -1.76 -24.94
C ILE A 243 27.72 -2.94 -24.75
N PHE A 244 26.44 -2.75 -25.06
CA PHE A 244 25.37 -3.70 -24.73
C PHE A 244 24.86 -4.50 -25.92
N GLY A 245 25.14 -4.07 -27.16
CA GLY A 245 24.81 -4.81 -28.38
C GLY A 245 23.35 -5.29 -28.41
N ASP A 246 23.18 -6.59 -28.58
CA ASP A 246 21.89 -7.26 -28.73
C ASP A 246 21.02 -7.31 -27.45
N LYS A 247 21.59 -6.93 -26.29
CA LYS A 247 20.87 -6.85 -25.02
C LYS A 247 19.98 -5.61 -24.96
N ILE A 248 20.23 -4.62 -25.82
CA ILE A 248 19.31 -3.50 -26.01
C ILE A 248 18.12 -3.99 -26.84
N TYR A 249 16.94 -4.02 -26.23
CA TYR A 249 15.72 -4.44 -26.93
C TYR A 249 14.98 -3.27 -27.58
N GLY A 250 15.22 -2.03 -27.12
CA GLY A 250 14.50 -0.87 -27.64
C GLY A 250 15.08 0.47 -27.19
N ILE A 251 14.87 1.49 -28.03
CA ILE A 251 15.17 2.90 -27.73
C ILE A 251 13.85 3.65 -27.84
N ASP A 252 13.50 4.36 -26.78
CA ASP A 252 12.19 5.03 -26.63
C ASP A 252 11.02 4.07 -26.85
N LYS A 253 11.21 2.81 -26.43
CA LYS A 253 10.18 1.78 -26.37
C LYS A 253 9.76 1.58 -24.93
N ASP A 254 8.48 1.34 -24.71
CA ASP A 254 7.92 1.20 -23.37
C ASP A 254 8.24 -0.17 -22.77
N SER A 255 8.22 -1.24 -23.58
CA SER A 255 8.35 -2.62 -23.12
C SER A 255 8.77 -3.61 -24.21
N LEU A 256 9.23 -4.81 -23.83
CA LEU A 256 9.49 -5.93 -24.75
C LEU A 256 8.24 -6.35 -25.53
N GLN A 257 7.09 -6.35 -24.87
CA GLN A 257 5.77 -6.66 -25.45
C GLN A 257 5.47 -5.76 -26.65
N GLN A 258 5.72 -4.45 -26.50
CA GLN A 258 5.55 -3.48 -27.58
C GLN A 258 6.47 -3.81 -28.75
N VAL A 259 7.75 -4.07 -28.49
CA VAL A 259 8.73 -4.36 -29.55
C VAL A 259 8.36 -5.63 -30.32
N VAL A 260 8.01 -6.72 -29.64
CA VAL A 260 7.59 -7.98 -30.29
C VAL A 260 6.32 -7.77 -31.11
N THR A 261 5.32 -7.11 -30.56
CA THR A 261 4.04 -6.86 -31.25
C THR A 261 4.23 -6.00 -32.49
N GLU A 262 5.04 -4.94 -32.42
CA GLU A 262 5.36 -4.10 -33.57
C GLU A 262 6.13 -4.88 -34.65
N GLN A 263 7.11 -5.71 -34.28
CA GLN A 263 7.88 -6.53 -35.22
C GLN A 263 7.02 -7.58 -35.93
N LEU A 264 6.12 -8.24 -35.19
CA LEU A 264 5.15 -9.18 -35.77
C LEU A 264 4.23 -8.47 -36.77
N LYS A 265 3.67 -7.31 -36.40
CA LYS A 265 2.82 -6.50 -37.29
C LYS A 265 3.56 -6.09 -38.57
N LEU A 266 4.78 -5.59 -38.43
CA LEU A 266 5.60 -5.14 -39.56
C LEU A 266 5.92 -6.28 -40.54
N LYS A 267 6.09 -7.50 -40.05
CA LYS A 267 6.38 -8.69 -40.86
C LYS A 267 5.12 -9.44 -41.30
N GLY A 268 3.94 -9.06 -40.81
CA GLY A 268 2.68 -9.77 -41.06
C GLY A 268 2.64 -11.17 -40.44
N LEU A 269 3.41 -11.40 -39.37
CA LEU A 269 3.49 -12.69 -38.70
C LEU A 269 2.58 -12.74 -37.47
N LYS A 270 2.16 -13.96 -37.13
CA LYS A 270 1.38 -14.27 -35.94
C LYS A 270 2.17 -15.12 -34.95
N ILE A 271 1.81 -15.03 -33.68
CA ILE A 271 2.39 -15.76 -32.56
C ILE A 271 1.31 -16.48 -31.75
N ALA A 272 1.61 -17.70 -31.30
CA ALA A 272 0.81 -18.46 -30.36
C ALA A 272 1.66 -19.01 -29.19
N THR A 273 1.03 -19.23 -28.04
CA THR A 273 1.74 -19.52 -26.78
C THR A 273 1.24 -20.79 -26.08
N ALA A 274 2.16 -21.58 -25.53
CA ALA A 274 1.89 -22.74 -24.68
C ALA A 274 2.53 -22.55 -23.29
N GLU A 275 1.72 -22.36 -22.26
CA GLU A 275 2.21 -21.93 -20.95
C GLU A 275 1.93 -22.98 -19.86
N SER A 276 2.96 -23.38 -19.11
CA SER A 276 2.82 -24.15 -17.88
C SER A 276 3.04 -23.25 -16.66
N CYS A 277 4.28 -23.08 -16.19
CA CYS A 277 4.56 -22.37 -14.92
C CYS A 277 4.18 -20.88 -14.91
N THR A 278 4.11 -20.22 -16.07
CA THR A 278 3.65 -18.83 -16.19
C THR A 278 2.14 -18.68 -16.14
N ALA A 279 1.38 -19.74 -16.43
CA ALA A 279 -0.07 -19.81 -16.33
C ALA A 279 -0.84 -18.69 -17.06
N GLY A 280 -0.44 -18.38 -18.30
CA GLY A 280 -1.11 -17.38 -19.14
C GLY A 280 -0.47 -15.98 -19.10
N LEU A 281 0.60 -15.79 -18.33
CA LEU A 281 1.26 -14.50 -18.17
C LEU A 281 1.92 -13.99 -19.47
N LEU A 282 2.50 -14.86 -20.30
CA LEU A 282 3.03 -14.45 -21.61
C LEU A 282 1.91 -13.96 -22.53
N SER A 283 0.79 -14.69 -22.56
CA SER A 283 -0.41 -14.33 -23.31
C SER A 283 -0.99 -12.99 -22.83
N SER A 284 -1.08 -12.78 -21.51
CA SER A 284 -1.51 -11.52 -20.90
C SER A 284 -0.61 -10.36 -21.34
N LYS A 285 0.72 -10.55 -21.28
CA LYS A 285 1.69 -9.52 -21.70
C LYS A 285 1.55 -9.15 -23.17
N LEU A 286 1.42 -10.12 -24.07
CA LEU A 286 1.21 -9.84 -25.50
C LEU A 286 -0.10 -9.06 -25.73
N THR A 287 -1.15 -9.38 -24.96
CA THR A 287 -2.48 -8.76 -25.12
C THR A 287 -2.64 -7.40 -24.45
N GLU A 288 -1.71 -6.98 -23.57
CA GLU A 288 -1.63 -5.62 -23.01
C GLU A 288 -1.43 -4.53 -24.09
N ILE A 289 -0.82 -4.88 -25.24
CA ILE A 289 -0.54 -3.92 -26.30
C ILE A 289 -1.78 -3.71 -27.19
N PRO A 290 -2.27 -2.47 -27.36
CA PRO A 290 -3.39 -2.19 -28.25
C PRO A 290 -3.19 -2.72 -29.68
N GLY A 291 -4.22 -3.41 -30.20
CA GLY A 291 -4.18 -4.07 -31.51
C GLY A 291 -3.33 -5.34 -31.55
N SER A 292 -3.04 -5.95 -30.40
CA SER A 292 -2.40 -7.27 -30.28
C SER A 292 -3.17 -8.39 -31.00
N SER A 293 -4.49 -8.27 -31.16
CA SER A 293 -5.33 -9.22 -31.90
C SER A 293 -4.93 -9.39 -33.38
N ALA A 294 -4.16 -8.46 -33.94
CA ALA A 294 -3.62 -8.60 -35.30
C ALA A 294 -2.47 -9.62 -35.39
N VAL A 295 -1.83 -9.95 -34.26
CA VAL A 295 -0.63 -10.80 -34.22
C VAL A 295 -0.73 -11.97 -33.25
N PHE A 296 -1.51 -11.87 -32.18
CA PHE A 296 -1.69 -12.95 -31.21
C PHE A 296 -2.85 -13.85 -31.65
N ASP A 297 -2.56 -15.10 -32.01
CA ASP A 297 -3.56 -16.04 -32.54
C ASP A 297 -4.23 -16.84 -31.42
N MET A 298 -3.43 -17.47 -30.55
CA MET A 298 -3.92 -18.41 -29.54
C MET A 298 -2.95 -18.53 -28.36
N GLY A 299 -3.49 -18.79 -27.16
CA GLY A 299 -2.73 -19.25 -26.01
C GLY A 299 -3.35 -20.49 -25.36
N ILE A 300 -2.55 -21.49 -25.06
CA ILE A 300 -2.95 -22.70 -24.31
C ILE A 300 -2.20 -22.74 -22.99
N VAL A 301 -2.94 -22.80 -21.88
CA VAL A 301 -2.35 -23.02 -20.55
C VAL A 301 -2.32 -24.53 -20.25
N ALA A 302 -1.19 -25.18 -20.51
CA ALA A 302 -0.98 -26.61 -20.32
C ALA A 302 -0.36 -26.93 -18.95
N TYR A 303 -1.06 -26.51 -17.89
CA TYR A 303 -0.58 -26.61 -16.51
C TYR A 303 -0.41 -28.05 -16.01
N ASN A 304 -1.18 -28.99 -16.58
CA ASN A 304 -1.11 -30.44 -16.31
C ASN A 304 -0.48 -31.17 -17.51
N ASN A 305 0.33 -32.20 -17.23
CA ASN A 305 0.93 -33.11 -18.22
C ASN A 305 -0.11 -33.71 -19.18
N GLN A 306 -1.32 -34.04 -18.71
CA GLN A 306 -2.37 -34.54 -19.60
C GLN A 306 -2.80 -33.51 -20.64
N ILE A 307 -2.78 -32.21 -20.30
CA ILE A 307 -3.08 -31.13 -21.25
C ILE A 307 -1.91 -30.93 -22.21
N LYS A 308 -0.66 -31.07 -21.74
CA LYS A 308 0.52 -31.07 -22.62
C LYS A 308 0.39 -32.16 -23.70
N ILE A 309 -0.01 -33.37 -23.31
CA ILE A 309 -0.21 -34.49 -24.23
C ILE A 309 -1.41 -34.25 -25.16
N ASN A 310 -2.58 -33.97 -24.60
CA ASN A 310 -3.82 -33.98 -25.38
C ASN A 310 -4.00 -32.75 -26.27
N ALA A 311 -3.61 -31.57 -25.79
CA ALA A 311 -3.83 -30.31 -26.50
C ALA A 311 -2.63 -29.88 -27.35
N LEU A 312 -1.40 -30.23 -26.93
CA LEU A 312 -0.17 -29.84 -27.61
C LEU A 312 0.54 -31.03 -28.28
N GLY A 313 0.06 -32.27 -28.13
CA GLY A 313 0.68 -33.43 -28.76
C GLY A 313 2.05 -33.79 -28.18
N VAL A 314 2.38 -33.34 -26.97
CA VAL A 314 3.61 -33.76 -26.28
C VAL A 314 3.58 -35.27 -26.08
N SER A 315 4.68 -35.94 -26.43
CA SER A 315 4.80 -37.39 -26.34
C SER A 315 4.74 -37.83 -24.87
N PRO A 316 3.90 -38.82 -24.52
CA PRO A 316 3.93 -39.41 -23.19
C PRO A 316 5.31 -39.96 -22.81
N ASN A 317 6.08 -40.45 -23.80
CA ASN A 317 7.43 -40.96 -23.57
C ASN A 317 8.39 -39.83 -23.20
N THR A 318 8.24 -38.64 -23.78
CA THR A 318 9.08 -37.47 -23.45
C THR A 318 8.89 -37.05 -22.00
N ILE A 319 7.64 -37.04 -21.52
CA ILE A 319 7.34 -36.74 -20.10
C ILE A 319 7.88 -37.86 -19.19
N ALA A 320 7.76 -39.12 -19.58
CA ALA A 320 8.23 -40.25 -18.78
C ALA A 320 9.77 -40.32 -18.66
N GLU A 321 10.49 -40.01 -19.74
CA GLU A 321 11.94 -40.11 -19.82
C GLU A 321 12.66 -38.85 -19.32
N TYR A 322 12.16 -37.66 -19.67
CA TYR A 322 12.83 -36.39 -19.40
C TYR A 322 12.13 -35.52 -18.37
N GLY A 323 10.86 -35.79 -18.04
CA GLY A 323 10.04 -34.96 -17.18
C GLY A 323 9.34 -33.81 -17.91
N ALA A 324 8.35 -33.19 -17.25
CA ALA A 324 7.63 -32.05 -17.77
C ALA A 324 8.47 -30.76 -17.78
N VAL A 325 9.53 -30.71 -16.96
CA VAL A 325 10.49 -29.60 -16.91
C VAL A 325 11.79 -30.01 -17.60
N SER A 326 11.75 -30.05 -18.94
CA SER A 326 12.87 -30.45 -19.78
C SER A 326 12.91 -29.68 -21.10
N PRO A 327 14.07 -29.61 -21.78
CA PRO A 327 14.15 -28.95 -23.07
C PRO A 327 13.34 -29.67 -24.16
N GLN A 328 13.23 -31.00 -24.08
CA GLN A 328 12.41 -31.81 -24.97
C GLN A 328 10.93 -31.46 -24.81
N THR A 329 10.41 -31.40 -23.58
CA THR A 329 9.02 -30.99 -23.33
C THR A 329 8.77 -29.57 -23.81
N ALA A 330 9.70 -28.63 -23.58
CA ALA A 330 9.56 -27.26 -24.10
C ALA A 330 9.49 -27.24 -25.64
N ALA A 331 10.37 -27.96 -26.33
CA ALA A 331 10.36 -28.07 -27.79
C ALA A 331 9.05 -28.64 -28.32
N GLU A 332 8.58 -29.76 -27.76
CA GLU A 332 7.33 -30.40 -28.17
C GLU A 332 6.11 -29.51 -27.88
N MET A 333 6.09 -28.79 -26.75
CA MET A 333 5.04 -27.82 -26.47
C MET A 333 5.02 -26.67 -27.50
N ALA A 334 6.18 -26.18 -27.94
CA ALA A 334 6.29 -25.11 -28.94
C ALA A 334 5.81 -25.59 -30.32
N LEU A 335 6.22 -26.79 -30.73
CA LEU A 335 5.74 -27.45 -31.95
C LEU A 335 4.23 -27.72 -31.90
N GLY A 336 3.75 -28.18 -30.76
CA GLY A 336 2.34 -28.41 -30.49
C GLY A 336 1.47 -27.19 -30.71
N ILE A 337 1.83 -26.07 -30.06
CA ILE A 337 1.05 -24.83 -30.19
C ILE A 337 1.11 -24.26 -31.61
N HIS A 338 2.27 -24.36 -32.28
CA HIS A 338 2.38 -24.00 -33.69
C HIS A 338 1.46 -24.87 -34.57
N ALA A 339 1.39 -26.18 -34.34
CA ALA A 339 0.58 -27.10 -35.14
C ALA A 339 -0.94 -26.93 -34.97
N VAL A 340 -1.41 -26.52 -33.78
CA VAL A 340 -2.85 -26.34 -33.48
C VAL A 340 -3.35 -24.91 -33.65
N SER A 341 -2.46 -23.96 -33.96
CA SER A 341 -2.81 -22.55 -34.20
C SER A 341 -2.63 -22.19 -35.68
N ASN A 342 -3.05 -20.98 -36.06
CA ASN A 342 -2.72 -20.38 -37.35
C ASN A 342 -1.55 -19.39 -37.22
N ALA A 343 -0.70 -19.56 -36.22
CA ALA A 343 0.45 -18.69 -35.99
C ALA A 343 1.68 -19.17 -36.75
N ASP A 344 2.48 -18.22 -37.21
CA ASP A 344 3.77 -18.50 -37.84
C ASP A 344 4.86 -18.86 -36.81
N ILE A 345 4.63 -18.51 -35.53
CA ILE A 345 5.57 -18.73 -34.43
C ILE A 345 4.83 -19.36 -33.24
N GLY A 346 5.34 -20.49 -32.75
CA GLY A 346 4.92 -21.10 -31.50
C GLY A 346 5.93 -20.86 -30.38
N VAL A 347 5.49 -20.39 -29.22
CA VAL A 347 6.35 -20.17 -28.03
C VAL A 347 5.83 -20.98 -26.85
N SER A 348 6.71 -21.66 -26.12
CA SER A 348 6.34 -22.46 -24.96
C SER A 348 7.15 -22.09 -23.71
N ILE A 349 6.56 -22.32 -22.54
CA ILE A 349 7.23 -22.15 -21.24
C ILE A 349 6.87 -23.31 -20.30
N THR A 350 7.88 -24.04 -19.82
CA THR A 350 7.74 -25.05 -18.75
C THR A 350 8.86 -24.91 -17.72
N GLY A 351 8.58 -25.11 -16.43
CA GLY A 351 9.55 -24.81 -15.38
C GLY A 351 9.03 -24.96 -13.96
N VAL A 352 9.91 -24.74 -12.98
CA VAL A 352 9.62 -24.77 -11.55
C VAL A 352 9.62 -23.34 -11.01
N ALA A 353 8.43 -22.78 -10.79
CA ALA A 353 8.29 -21.43 -10.26
C ALA A 353 8.44 -21.35 -8.72
N GLY A 354 8.41 -22.49 -8.00
CA GLY A 354 8.48 -22.52 -6.54
C GLY A 354 7.13 -22.28 -5.83
N PRO A 355 7.13 -22.26 -4.48
CA PRO A 355 8.31 -22.28 -3.61
C PRO A 355 8.98 -23.65 -3.48
N ASP A 356 8.29 -24.74 -3.80
CA ASP A 356 8.84 -26.09 -3.72
C ASP A 356 9.54 -26.51 -5.03
N THR A 357 10.49 -27.44 -4.91
CA THR A 357 11.07 -28.14 -6.06
C THR A 357 10.02 -29.05 -6.73
N SER A 358 10.26 -29.42 -7.98
CA SER A 358 9.39 -30.35 -8.72
C SER A 358 10.22 -31.23 -9.63
N GLU A 359 9.90 -32.52 -9.72
CA GLU A 359 10.66 -33.51 -10.52
C GLU A 359 12.18 -33.50 -10.21
N ASN A 360 12.56 -33.25 -8.95
CA ASN A 360 13.95 -33.04 -8.49
C ASN A 360 14.69 -31.87 -9.17
N GLN A 361 13.97 -30.97 -9.84
CA GLN A 361 14.52 -29.76 -10.44
C GLN A 361 14.45 -28.60 -9.45
N PRO A 362 15.49 -27.73 -9.43
CA PRO A 362 15.54 -26.59 -8.53
C PRO A 362 14.49 -25.54 -8.89
N VAL A 363 14.00 -24.82 -7.87
CA VAL A 363 13.17 -23.63 -8.05
C VAL A 363 13.93 -22.62 -8.91
N GLY A 364 13.23 -22.03 -9.87
CA GLY A 364 13.80 -21.08 -10.82
C GLY A 364 14.22 -21.69 -12.15
N LEU A 365 14.32 -23.03 -12.27
CA LEU A 365 14.63 -23.66 -13.55
C LEU A 365 13.43 -23.57 -14.50
N VAL A 366 13.64 -22.96 -15.65
CA VAL A 366 12.62 -22.79 -16.70
C VAL A 366 13.24 -23.09 -18.07
N TYR A 367 12.50 -23.78 -18.92
CA TYR A 367 12.81 -23.96 -20.34
C TYR A 367 11.80 -23.20 -21.18
N ILE A 368 12.29 -22.48 -22.18
CA ILE A 368 11.50 -21.66 -23.08
C ILE A 368 11.74 -22.17 -24.51
N GLY A 369 10.69 -22.66 -25.16
CA GLY A 369 10.76 -23.10 -26.56
C GLY A 369 10.25 -22.03 -27.51
N LEU A 370 10.86 -21.91 -28.69
CA LEU A 370 10.34 -21.16 -29.83
C LEU A 370 10.47 -22.01 -31.09
N THR A 371 9.46 -21.99 -31.95
CA THR A 371 9.51 -22.65 -33.26
C THR A 371 8.86 -21.81 -34.34
N ASP A 372 9.33 -21.99 -35.57
CA ASP A 372 8.69 -21.48 -36.80
C ASP A 372 8.13 -22.61 -37.68
N GLY A 373 7.96 -23.80 -37.09
CA GLY A 373 7.52 -25.02 -37.77
C GLY A 373 8.63 -25.78 -38.50
N SER A 374 9.75 -25.15 -38.82
CA SER A 374 10.91 -25.81 -39.47
C SER A 374 12.06 -26.08 -38.51
N MET A 375 12.26 -25.16 -37.56
CA MET A 375 13.32 -25.17 -36.57
C MET A 375 12.73 -24.94 -35.18
N VAL A 376 13.42 -25.42 -34.14
CA VAL A 376 13.08 -25.19 -32.74
C VAL A 376 14.30 -24.67 -31.98
N TRP A 377 14.12 -23.60 -31.22
CA TRP A 377 15.10 -23.06 -30.28
C TRP A 377 14.60 -23.30 -28.86
N VAL A 378 15.46 -23.80 -27.98
CA VAL A 378 15.12 -23.99 -26.57
C VAL A 378 16.13 -23.31 -25.68
N GLU A 379 15.71 -22.29 -24.95
CA GLU A 379 16.53 -21.59 -23.96
C GLU A 379 16.35 -22.22 -22.58
N ARG A 380 17.46 -22.45 -21.88
CA ARG A 380 17.46 -22.81 -20.46
C ARG A 380 17.70 -21.56 -19.61
N LEU A 381 16.80 -21.33 -18.67
CA LEU A 381 16.83 -20.22 -17.74
C LEU A 381 16.89 -20.74 -16.30
N LEU A 382 17.76 -20.13 -15.47
CA LEU A 382 17.76 -20.31 -14.02
C LEU A 382 17.51 -18.95 -13.36
N ALA A 383 16.26 -18.71 -12.94
CA ALA A 383 15.84 -17.44 -12.38
C ALA A 383 15.80 -17.48 -10.84
N GLY A 384 16.44 -16.50 -10.18
CA GLY A 384 16.35 -16.33 -8.74
C GLY A 384 15.16 -15.46 -8.31
N GLY A 385 14.64 -15.71 -7.11
CA GLY A 385 13.60 -14.91 -6.46
C GLY A 385 12.37 -15.72 -6.08
N ASP A 386 11.31 -15.02 -5.69
CA ASP A 386 10.01 -15.62 -5.41
C ASP A 386 9.29 -16.08 -6.69
N ARG A 387 8.16 -16.77 -6.47
CA ARG A 387 7.35 -17.36 -7.52
C ARG A 387 6.91 -16.37 -8.59
N ASP A 388 6.48 -15.17 -8.20
CA ASP A 388 5.96 -14.18 -9.17
C ASP A 388 7.09 -13.52 -9.96
N ARG A 389 8.23 -13.29 -9.31
CA ARG A 389 9.45 -12.82 -10.00
C ARG A 389 9.94 -13.84 -11.03
N ILE A 390 9.98 -15.12 -10.69
CA ILE A 390 10.39 -16.20 -11.62
C ILE A 390 9.44 -16.26 -12.82
N ARG A 391 8.12 -16.27 -12.58
CA ARG A 391 7.10 -16.28 -13.65
C ARG A 391 7.20 -15.07 -14.55
N ASN A 392 7.35 -13.87 -13.99
CA ASN A 392 7.48 -12.66 -14.76
C ASN A 392 8.77 -12.64 -15.60
N TYR A 393 9.89 -13.08 -15.04
CA TYR A 393 11.16 -13.15 -15.76
C TYR A 393 11.11 -14.15 -16.91
N ALA A 394 10.53 -15.34 -16.70
CA ALA A 394 10.32 -16.33 -17.74
C ALA A 394 9.47 -15.80 -18.91
N ALA A 395 8.40 -15.07 -18.61
CA ALA A 395 7.55 -14.47 -19.65
C ALA A 395 8.29 -13.37 -20.43
N LEU A 396 9.13 -12.56 -19.78
CA LEU A 396 9.96 -11.57 -20.47
C LEU A 396 11.07 -12.21 -21.30
N ALA A 397 11.70 -13.28 -20.80
CA ALA A 397 12.69 -14.04 -21.55
C ALA A 397 12.09 -14.67 -22.82
N ALA A 398 10.86 -15.19 -22.74
CA ALA A 398 10.15 -15.68 -23.91
C ALA A 398 9.86 -14.59 -24.96
N LEU A 399 9.55 -13.37 -24.51
CA LEU A 399 9.43 -12.22 -25.42
C LEU A 399 10.78 -11.81 -26.02
N ASP A 400 11.86 -11.87 -25.25
CA ASP A 400 13.20 -11.57 -25.78
C ASP A 400 13.66 -12.62 -26.79
N LEU A 401 13.40 -13.90 -26.56
CA LEU A 401 13.65 -14.97 -27.53
C LEU A 401 12.87 -14.74 -28.83
N ALA A 402 11.58 -14.39 -28.73
CA ALA A 402 10.77 -14.03 -29.89
C ALA A 402 11.30 -12.78 -30.62
N ARG A 403 11.70 -11.74 -29.88
CA ARG A 403 12.33 -10.55 -30.46
C ARG A 403 13.61 -10.90 -31.21
N ARG A 404 14.49 -11.69 -30.60
CA ARG A 404 15.77 -12.13 -31.19
C ARG A 404 15.54 -12.94 -32.46
N TYR A 405 14.57 -13.84 -32.47
CA TYR A 405 14.16 -14.55 -33.67
C TYR A 405 13.70 -13.58 -34.77
N LEU A 406 12.76 -12.68 -34.47
CA LEU A 406 12.19 -11.73 -35.44
C LEU A 406 13.25 -10.78 -36.01
N GLN A 407 14.21 -10.36 -35.19
CA GLN A 407 15.28 -9.44 -35.55
C GLN A 407 16.52 -10.14 -36.12
N LYS A 408 16.58 -11.48 -36.06
CA LYS A 408 17.77 -12.28 -36.36
C LYS A 408 18.97 -11.79 -35.54
N LEU A 409 18.87 -11.91 -34.21
CA LEU A 409 19.90 -11.46 -33.27
C LEU A 409 20.53 -12.61 -32.46
N PRO A 410 21.87 -12.74 -32.46
CA PRO A 410 22.84 -12.02 -33.32
C PRO A 410 22.56 -12.27 -34.82
N GLU A 411 23.25 -11.62 -35.77
CA GLU A 411 22.91 -11.55 -37.23
C GLU A 411 22.24 -12.81 -37.85
N THR A 412 22.57 -14.00 -37.34
CA THR A 412 21.73 -15.19 -37.36
C THR A 412 21.48 -15.73 -35.94
N LEU A 413 20.22 -16.03 -35.58
CA LEU A 413 19.90 -16.73 -34.33
C LEU A 413 20.31 -18.21 -34.46
N GLU A 414 21.58 -18.47 -34.22
CA GLU A 414 22.18 -19.81 -34.26
C GLU A 414 21.64 -20.73 -33.15
N GLY A 415 21.83 -22.04 -33.30
CA GLY A 415 21.45 -23.04 -32.29
C GLY A 415 20.01 -23.57 -32.39
N GLY A 416 19.28 -23.20 -33.44
CA GLY A 416 18.01 -23.86 -33.77
C GLY A 416 18.24 -25.32 -34.19
N THR A 417 17.44 -26.23 -33.67
CA THR A 417 17.42 -27.64 -34.07
C THR A 417 16.38 -27.85 -35.17
N PRO A 418 16.71 -28.50 -36.30
CA PRO A 418 15.72 -28.90 -37.29
C PRO A 418 14.67 -29.83 -36.68
N VAL A 419 13.40 -29.63 -37.01
CA VAL A 419 12.32 -30.48 -36.49
C VAL A 419 12.58 -31.96 -36.83
N GLY A 420 12.50 -32.82 -35.82
CA GLY A 420 12.79 -34.25 -35.93
C GLY A 420 14.22 -34.65 -35.58
N GLN A 421 15.11 -33.69 -35.26
CA GLN A 421 16.44 -33.96 -34.72
C GLN A 421 16.47 -33.80 -33.18
N PRO A 422 17.47 -34.38 -32.49
CA PRO A 422 17.64 -34.19 -31.05
C PRO A 422 17.80 -32.72 -30.66
N VAL A 423 16.98 -32.26 -29.71
CA VAL A 423 16.91 -30.85 -29.28
C VAL A 423 18.20 -30.40 -28.62
N SER A 424 18.79 -29.32 -29.13
CA SER A 424 19.87 -28.59 -28.46
C SER A 424 19.32 -27.45 -27.61
N VAL A 425 19.95 -27.21 -26.46
CA VAL A 425 19.68 -26.03 -25.62
C VAL A 425 20.60 -24.90 -26.05
N ILE A 426 20.03 -23.73 -26.31
CA ILE A 426 20.79 -22.50 -26.52
C ILE A 426 21.03 -21.82 -25.17
N ASP A 427 22.23 -21.27 -25.01
CA ASP A 427 22.60 -20.47 -23.86
C ASP A 427 22.73 -19.00 -24.27
N LEU A 428 21.63 -18.25 -24.17
CA LEU A 428 21.63 -16.81 -24.40
C LEU A 428 22.24 -16.02 -23.21
N SER A 429 22.55 -16.72 -22.11
CA SER A 429 23.26 -16.18 -20.97
C SER A 429 24.79 -16.29 -21.12
N ALA A 430 25.34 -17.27 -21.82
CA ALA A 430 26.79 -17.56 -21.97
C ALA A 430 27.71 -16.45 -22.54
N HIS A 431 27.19 -15.29 -22.93
CA HIS A 431 28.00 -14.07 -23.04
C HIS A 431 28.19 -13.35 -21.68
N SER A 432 27.81 -13.99 -20.58
CA SER A 432 28.08 -13.64 -19.20
C SER A 432 29.14 -14.58 -18.62
N GLU A 433 30.38 -14.13 -18.51
CA GLU A 433 31.28 -14.68 -17.51
C GLU A 433 30.75 -14.31 -16.12
N VAL A 434 29.81 -15.10 -15.59
CA VAL A 434 29.58 -15.23 -14.16
C VAL A 434 29.14 -16.67 -13.92
N GLY A 435 30.01 -17.47 -13.31
CA GLY A 435 29.78 -18.88 -13.00
C GLY A 435 28.65 -19.10 -11.97
N PRO A 436 28.14 -20.35 -11.86
CA PRO A 436 27.01 -20.67 -11.01
C PRO A 436 27.35 -20.49 -9.53
N VAL A 437 26.42 -19.88 -8.79
CA VAL A 437 26.42 -19.91 -7.32
C VAL A 437 26.19 -21.37 -6.90
N ALA A 438 27.23 -21.99 -6.35
CA ALA A 438 27.21 -23.37 -5.91
C ALA A 438 26.27 -23.59 -4.72
N ALA A 439 25.54 -24.69 -4.77
CA ALA A 439 24.75 -25.21 -3.67
C ALA A 439 25.64 -25.57 -2.46
N VAL A 440 25.09 -25.38 -1.27
CA VAL A 440 25.71 -25.69 0.02
C VAL A 440 26.02 -27.18 0.10
N ALA A 441 27.31 -27.53 0.22
CA ALA A 441 27.80 -28.86 0.62
C ALA A 441 28.56 -28.72 1.95
N SER A 442 28.39 -29.71 2.83
CA SER A 442 28.79 -29.74 4.24
C SER A 442 30.31 -29.63 4.51
N ASP A 443 30.66 -28.99 5.63
CA ASP A 443 32.00 -28.51 6.05
C ASP A 443 33.14 -29.55 6.20
N ASP A 444 32.91 -30.86 6.02
CA ASP A 444 33.92 -31.89 6.35
C ASP A 444 34.83 -32.35 5.20
N GLU A 445 34.55 -32.00 3.93
CA GLU A 445 35.40 -32.40 2.80
C GLU A 445 36.54 -31.42 2.47
N ILE A 446 36.41 -30.14 2.87
CA ILE A 446 37.40 -29.09 2.55
C ILE A 446 38.67 -29.24 3.41
N PHE A 447 38.55 -29.74 4.64
CA PHE A 447 39.68 -29.82 5.57
C PHE A 447 40.72 -30.88 5.18
N ARG A 448 40.32 -31.93 4.44
CA ARG A 448 41.23 -33.01 4.01
C ARG A 448 42.00 -32.71 2.72
N SER A 449 41.48 -31.83 1.86
CA SER A 449 42.13 -31.46 0.59
C SER A 449 43.30 -30.48 0.79
N ILE A 450 43.21 -29.60 1.78
CA ILE A 450 44.24 -28.56 2.05
C ILE A 450 45.50 -29.16 2.69
N GLN A 451 45.37 -30.25 3.45
CA GLN A 451 46.50 -30.86 4.15
C GLN A 451 47.40 -31.73 3.26
N SER A 452 46.93 -32.18 2.09
CA SER A 452 47.77 -32.94 1.14
C SER A 452 48.56 -32.04 0.17
N SER A 453 48.07 -30.82 -0.09
CA SER A 453 48.65 -29.91 -1.09
C SER A 453 49.80 -29.04 -0.55
N LEU A 454 50.00 -28.96 0.77
CA LEU A 454 51.06 -28.16 1.40
C LEU A 454 52.41 -28.89 1.56
N THR A 455 52.51 -30.16 1.12
CA THR A 455 53.74 -30.96 1.23
C THR A 455 54.53 -31.04 -0.08
N GLN A 456 54.02 -30.48 -1.17
CA GLN A 456 54.69 -30.44 -2.47
C GLN A 456 54.68 -29.01 -2.98
N LEU A 457 55.78 -28.27 -2.77
CA LEU A 457 56.32 -27.19 -3.61
C LEU A 457 57.30 -26.34 -2.78
N GLY A 458 58.39 -26.99 -2.37
CA GLY A 458 59.63 -26.31 -2.05
C GLY A 458 60.70 -26.89 -2.96
N SER A 459 61.06 -26.18 -4.04
CA SER A 459 62.40 -26.17 -4.62
C SER A 459 62.44 -25.45 -5.99
N GLU A 460 63.56 -24.76 -6.17
CA GLU A 460 64.20 -24.32 -7.41
C GLU A 460 64.02 -22.87 -7.90
N GLU A 461 65.16 -22.19 -7.82
CA GLU A 461 65.55 -20.89 -8.36
C GLU A 461 65.73 -20.92 -9.88
N GLY A 462 65.67 -19.75 -10.55
CA GLY A 462 66.50 -19.53 -11.73
C GLY A 462 65.98 -18.59 -12.82
N ALA A 463 66.80 -17.56 -13.08
CA ALA A 463 67.07 -16.91 -14.37
C ALA A 463 66.24 -15.68 -14.82
N ALA A 464 67.01 -14.70 -15.30
CA ALA A 464 66.69 -13.30 -15.58
C ALA A 464 66.85 -12.96 -17.09
N GLN A 465 66.54 -11.70 -17.42
CA GLN A 465 66.84 -10.92 -18.66
C GLN A 465 65.82 -11.13 -19.81
N ASP A 466 65.36 -10.12 -20.57
CA ASP A 466 65.93 -8.81 -20.93
C ASP A 466 64.88 -7.85 -21.57
N LEU A 467 65.24 -6.55 -21.71
CA LEU A 467 64.72 -5.47 -22.58
C LEU A 467 63.38 -4.77 -22.19
N GLY A 468 63.24 -3.44 -22.10
CA GLY A 468 64.13 -2.31 -22.40
C GLY A 468 63.32 -1.06 -22.79
N SER A 469 63.47 0.03 -22.00
CA SER A 469 63.30 1.47 -22.31
C SER A 469 61.93 2.07 -22.71
N MET A 470 61.45 3.07 -21.95
CA MET A 470 61.49 4.50 -22.36
C MET A 470 60.97 5.49 -21.29
N TYR A 471 61.84 6.46 -20.98
CA TYR A 471 61.68 7.82 -20.42
C TYR A 471 61.32 8.11 -18.95
N PHE A 472 62.29 8.79 -18.32
CA PHE A 472 62.36 9.45 -17.02
C PHE A 472 61.71 10.85 -17.00
N TYR A 473 61.21 11.25 -15.83
CA TYR A 473 61.55 12.54 -15.20
C TYR A 473 61.52 12.40 -13.66
N ASP A 474 62.64 12.75 -13.02
CA ASP A 474 62.92 12.77 -11.57
C ASP A 474 62.16 13.87 -10.81
N SER A 475 61.74 13.60 -9.56
CA SER A 475 62.38 14.17 -8.35
C SER A 475 61.61 13.81 -7.06
N ASP A 476 62.29 13.05 -6.19
CA ASP A 476 62.27 13.02 -4.71
C ASP A 476 60.96 13.18 -3.93
N ASP A 477 60.49 12.07 -3.33
CA ASP A 477 60.49 11.93 -1.86
C ASP A 477 60.43 10.44 -1.47
N ASN A 478 61.32 10.07 -0.54
CA ASN A 478 61.38 8.75 0.07
C ASN A 478 60.14 8.52 0.94
N ASP A 479 59.43 7.42 0.71
CA ASP A 479 58.84 6.63 1.79
C ASP A 479 58.74 5.17 1.33
N GLU A 480 59.44 4.29 2.04
CA GLU A 480 59.40 2.84 1.87
C GLU A 480 57.96 2.35 2.07
N GLU A 481 57.24 2.05 0.99
CA GLU A 481 55.89 1.48 1.08
C GLU A 481 55.96 0.00 1.49
N GLU A 482 55.91 -0.24 2.79
CA GLU A 482 55.69 -1.54 3.41
C GLU A 482 54.48 -2.22 2.73
N VAL A 483 54.71 -3.37 2.05
CA VAL A 483 53.64 -4.12 1.37
C VAL A 483 52.72 -4.75 2.42
N LEU A 484 51.74 -3.96 2.89
CA LEU A 484 50.73 -4.40 3.84
C LEU A 484 49.77 -5.41 3.17
N PRO A 485 49.44 -6.54 3.82
CA PRO A 485 48.43 -7.49 3.35
C PRO A 485 47.09 -6.81 3.03
N TRP A 486 46.34 -7.34 2.07
CA TRP A 486 45.11 -6.72 1.55
C TRP A 486 44.10 -6.34 2.65
N TYR A 487 43.96 -7.16 3.69
CA TYR A 487 43.06 -6.88 4.81
C TYR A 487 43.52 -5.69 5.66
N LYS A 488 44.84 -5.44 5.79
CA LYS A 488 45.36 -4.23 6.45
C LYS A 488 45.16 -2.98 5.59
N LYS A 489 45.30 -3.07 4.26
CA LYS A 489 44.96 -1.96 3.35
C LYS A 489 43.46 -1.61 3.41
N PHE A 490 42.61 -2.64 3.49
CA PHE A 490 41.17 -2.49 3.68
C PHE A 490 40.82 -1.87 5.05
N LEU A 491 41.43 -2.35 6.14
CA LEU A 491 41.21 -1.78 7.47
C LEU A 491 41.71 -0.34 7.57
N ARG A 492 42.84 0.00 6.93
CA ARG A 492 43.34 1.38 6.85
C ARG A 492 42.42 2.30 6.05
N SER A 493 41.69 1.77 5.07
CA SER A 493 40.70 2.53 4.29
C SER A 493 39.46 2.88 5.11
N ILE A 494 39.08 2.05 6.08
CA ILE A 494 37.81 2.17 6.81
C ILE A 494 38.00 2.80 8.20
N PHE A 495 39.08 2.46 8.89
CA PHE A 495 39.36 2.94 10.24
C PHE A 495 40.44 4.04 10.24
N PRO A 496 40.31 5.05 11.11
CA PRO A 496 41.36 6.05 11.31
C PRO A 496 42.70 5.38 11.64
N TRP A 497 43.75 5.74 10.91
CA TRP A 497 45.08 5.15 11.06
C TRP A 497 46.10 6.16 11.55
N LYS A 498 47.13 5.69 12.26
CA LYS A 498 48.19 6.56 12.77
C LYS A 498 48.97 7.16 11.59
N GLY A 499 48.99 8.49 11.50
CA GLY A 499 49.59 9.24 10.38
C GLY A 499 48.60 9.82 9.38
N ASP A 500 47.30 9.51 9.50
CA ASP A 500 46.28 10.10 8.63
C ASP A 500 46.13 11.61 8.89
N PRO A 501 45.93 12.44 7.84
CA PRO A 501 45.60 13.84 8.02
C PRO A 501 44.23 14.00 8.71
N VAL A 502 44.04 15.11 9.43
CA VAL A 502 42.82 15.35 10.24
C VAL A 502 41.53 15.22 9.42
N SER A 503 41.55 15.67 8.15
CA SER A 503 40.41 15.53 7.25
C SER A 503 40.04 14.07 6.94
N GLU A 504 41.03 13.19 6.79
CA GLU A 504 40.82 11.75 6.56
C GLU A 504 40.32 11.04 7.81
N ILE A 505 40.83 11.41 8.98
CA ILE A 505 40.34 10.91 10.26
C ILE A 505 38.85 11.26 10.43
N VAL A 506 38.46 12.51 10.14
CA VAL A 506 37.06 12.96 10.20
C VAL A 506 36.19 12.22 9.18
N ARG A 507 36.62 12.10 7.92
CA ARG A 507 35.88 11.37 6.87
C ARG A 507 35.61 9.91 7.25
N LYS A 508 36.63 9.19 7.71
CA LYS A 508 36.52 7.78 8.13
C LYS A 508 35.64 7.62 9.37
N SER A 509 35.73 8.56 10.31
CA SER A 509 34.88 8.55 11.51
C SER A 509 33.41 8.77 11.17
N ILE A 510 33.09 9.70 10.26
CA ILE A 510 31.71 9.92 9.76
C ILE A 510 31.20 8.67 9.04
N PHE A 511 32.03 8.02 8.21
CA PHE A 511 31.65 6.79 7.53
C PHE A 511 31.32 5.66 8.51
N ILE A 512 32.12 5.48 9.56
CA ILE A 512 31.86 4.47 10.60
C ILE A 512 30.54 4.77 11.34
N VAL A 513 30.31 6.03 11.73
CA VAL A 513 29.06 6.42 12.40
C VAL A 513 27.86 6.21 11.49
N ALA A 514 27.95 6.57 10.21
CA ALA A 514 26.90 6.34 9.22
C ALA A 514 26.64 4.84 9.02
N LEU A 515 27.68 4.02 8.93
CA LEU A 515 27.57 2.57 8.77
C LEU A 515 26.94 1.91 10.01
N LEU A 516 27.37 2.29 11.22
CA LEU A 516 26.76 1.79 12.46
C LEU A 516 25.30 2.23 12.60
N THR A 517 24.97 3.45 12.17
CA THR A 517 23.58 3.93 12.14
C THR A 517 22.74 3.14 11.14
N LEU A 518 23.27 2.86 9.95
CA LEU A 518 22.61 2.04 8.93
C LEU A 518 22.39 0.61 9.42
N LEU A 519 23.40 -0.01 10.01
CA LEU A 519 23.30 -1.38 10.55
C LEU A 519 22.36 -1.44 11.76
N GLY A 520 22.39 -0.44 12.64
CA GLY A 520 21.49 -0.35 13.79
C GLY A 520 20.03 -0.17 13.37
N THR A 521 19.78 0.73 12.41
CA THR A 521 18.43 0.95 11.87
C THR A 521 17.93 -0.24 11.05
N GLY A 522 18.78 -0.82 10.19
CA GLY A 522 18.45 -2.02 9.43
C GLY A 522 18.16 -3.22 10.35
N GLY A 523 18.97 -3.43 11.38
CA GLY A 523 18.76 -4.47 12.39
C GLY A 523 17.48 -4.24 13.20
N TYR A 524 17.18 -3.00 13.56
CA TYR A 524 15.93 -2.64 14.24
C TYR A 524 14.70 -2.96 13.37
N ILE A 525 14.68 -2.52 12.10
CA ILE A 525 13.58 -2.79 11.17
C ILE A 525 13.42 -4.30 10.92
N LEU A 526 14.53 -5.00 10.73
CA LEU A 526 14.51 -6.46 10.54
C LEU A 526 13.97 -7.18 11.78
N SER A 527 14.37 -6.74 12.98
CA SER A 527 13.87 -7.30 14.23
C SER A 527 12.37 -7.08 14.40
N ASP A 528 11.85 -5.89 14.05
CA ASP A 528 10.42 -5.57 14.13
C ASP A 528 9.61 -6.49 13.20
N PHE A 529 10.10 -6.71 11.97
CA PHE A 529 9.44 -7.57 10.99
C PHE A 529 9.47 -9.05 11.39
N ILE A 530 10.60 -9.55 11.93
CA ILE A 530 10.71 -10.94 12.39
C ILE A 530 9.80 -11.18 13.60
N LEU A 531 9.76 -10.26 14.56
CA LEU A 531 8.94 -10.40 15.76
C LEU A 531 7.44 -10.42 15.44
N ASP A 532 6.97 -9.54 14.54
CA ASP A 532 5.58 -9.54 14.08
C ASP A 532 5.19 -10.87 13.40
N ASN A 533 6.11 -11.48 12.65
CA ASN A 533 5.83 -12.75 11.97
C ASN A 533 5.79 -13.94 12.95
N ILE A 534 6.63 -13.93 13.99
CA ILE A 534 6.58 -14.92 15.09
C ILE A 534 5.26 -14.81 15.85
N GLU A 535 4.77 -13.60 16.13
CA GLU A 535 3.47 -13.40 16.81
C GLU A 535 2.30 -13.97 16.02
N ASN A 536 2.28 -13.77 14.70
CA ASN A 536 1.24 -14.34 13.83
C ASN A 536 1.28 -15.87 13.80
N SER A 537 2.48 -16.49 13.81
CA SER A 537 2.64 -17.96 13.88
C SER A 537 2.02 -18.56 15.14
N LYS A 538 2.12 -17.88 16.30
CA LYS A 538 1.53 -18.36 17.56
C LYS A 538 0.01 -18.46 17.50
N VAL A 539 -0.66 -17.54 16.82
CA VAL A 539 -2.13 -17.58 16.63
C VAL A 539 -2.52 -18.74 15.70
N ASP A 540 -1.75 -18.98 14.64
CA ASP A 540 -2.01 -20.10 13.72
C ASP A 540 -1.82 -21.47 14.37
N GLU A 541 -0.86 -21.61 15.28
CA GLU A 541 -0.72 -22.82 16.09
C GLU A 541 -1.95 -23.06 16.97
N ILE A 542 -2.51 -22.00 17.56
CA ILE A 542 -3.70 -22.11 18.41
C ILE A 542 -4.96 -22.46 17.64
N ARG A 543 -5.08 -21.99 16.39
CA ARG A 543 -6.17 -22.40 15.49
C ARG A 543 -6.16 -23.91 15.25
N LYS A 544 -4.99 -24.55 15.20
CA LYS A 544 -4.87 -26.00 14.98
C LYS A 544 -5.33 -26.82 16.17
N ILE A 545 -5.18 -26.31 17.39
CA ILE A 545 -5.64 -27.00 18.62
C ILE A 545 -7.11 -26.71 18.95
N TYR A 546 -7.72 -25.67 18.36
CA TYR A 546 -9.14 -25.38 18.49
C TYR A 546 -9.98 -26.24 17.54
N ASN A 547 -10.39 -27.42 17.99
CA ASN A 547 -11.25 -28.31 17.20
C ASN A 547 -12.72 -27.85 17.21
N ARG A 548 -13.14 -27.16 16.16
CA ARG A 548 -14.50 -26.63 16.01
C ARG A 548 -15.60 -27.69 15.94
N GLU A 549 -15.25 -28.95 15.63
CA GLU A 549 -16.23 -30.04 15.48
C GLU A 549 -16.55 -30.74 16.81
N ASP A 550 -15.75 -30.53 17.86
CA ASP A 550 -16.01 -31.10 19.18
C ASP A 550 -16.94 -30.22 20.01
N ASP A 551 -18.24 -30.43 19.78
CA ASP A 551 -19.32 -29.79 20.54
C ASP A 551 -19.70 -30.55 21.83
N SER A 552 -18.87 -31.51 22.28
CA SER A 552 -19.11 -32.20 23.55
C SER A 552 -18.81 -31.31 24.74
N ILE A 553 -19.55 -31.52 25.84
CA ILE A 553 -19.50 -30.68 27.04
C ILE A 553 -18.92 -31.50 28.20
N ASN A 554 -18.03 -30.90 28.99
CA ASN A 554 -17.44 -31.53 30.17
C ASN A 554 -18.31 -31.35 31.44
N ALA A 555 -17.85 -31.90 32.58
CA ALA A 555 -18.60 -31.88 33.84
C ALA A 555 -18.95 -30.46 34.33
N ASP A 556 -18.09 -29.48 34.03
CA ASP A 556 -18.30 -28.08 34.42
C ASP A 556 -19.27 -27.35 33.48
N GLY A 557 -19.68 -27.96 32.38
CA GLY A 557 -20.52 -27.32 31.36
C GLY A 557 -19.73 -26.53 30.33
N ILE A 558 -18.42 -26.79 30.19
CA ILE A 558 -17.54 -26.17 29.20
C ILE A 558 -17.45 -27.06 27.97
N TYR A 559 -17.50 -26.47 26.78
CA TYR A 559 -17.26 -27.17 25.52
C TYR A 559 -15.81 -27.65 25.43
N LYS A 560 -15.59 -28.94 25.16
CA LYS A 560 -14.27 -29.59 25.19
C LYS A 560 -13.26 -28.97 24.24
N ARG A 561 -13.71 -28.40 23.12
CA ARG A 561 -12.86 -27.60 22.20
C ARG A 561 -12.10 -26.45 22.87
N PHE A 562 -12.50 -26.01 24.07
CA PHE A 562 -11.78 -25.00 24.86
C PHE A 562 -10.83 -25.58 25.90
N GLU A 563 -10.85 -26.88 26.23
CA GLU A 563 -9.98 -27.46 27.27
C GLU A 563 -8.48 -27.26 26.99
N PRO A 564 -7.96 -27.50 25.77
CA PRO A 564 -6.55 -27.23 25.45
C PRO A 564 -6.20 -25.74 25.59
N LEU A 565 -7.15 -24.86 25.27
CA LEU A 565 -6.98 -23.42 25.33
C LEU A 565 -6.96 -22.89 26.77
N ILE A 566 -7.82 -23.46 27.64
CA ILE A 566 -7.85 -23.15 29.07
C ILE A 566 -6.54 -23.59 29.75
N ALA A 567 -6.01 -24.76 29.35
CA ALA A 567 -4.73 -25.25 29.86
C ALA A 567 -3.56 -24.32 29.48
N GLN A 568 -3.61 -23.69 28.30
CA GLN A 568 -2.63 -22.71 27.87
C GLN A 568 -2.80 -21.35 28.57
N ASN A 569 -4.03 -20.84 28.61
CA ASN A 569 -4.34 -19.59 29.28
C ASN A 569 -5.78 -19.62 29.83
N SER A 570 -5.89 -19.66 31.16
CA SER A 570 -7.15 -19.69 31.90
C SER A 570 -8.05 -18.46 31.71
N ASP A 571 -7.52 -17.37 31.16
CA ASP A 571 -8.25 -16.11 30.96
C ASP A 571 -9.17 -16.17 29.73
N ILE A 572 -9.09 -17.24 28.93
CA ILE A 572 -9.94 -17.41 27.75
C ILE A 572 -11.42 -17.42 28.14
N LYS A 573 -12.25 -16.71 27.38
CA LYS A 573 -13.71 -16.62 27.54
C LYS A 573 -14.49 -17.07 26.33
N GLY A 574 -13.84 -17.15 25.17
CA GLY A 574 -14.50 -17.60 23.96
C GLY A 574 -13.62 -17.53 22.73
N TRP A 575 -14.27 -17.69 21.59
CA TRP A 575 -13.66 -17.65 20.27
C TRP A 575 -14.54 -16.84 19.33
N ILE A 576 -13.94 -15.91 18.58
CA ILE A 576 -14.66 -15.06 17.64
C ILE A 576 -14.27 -15.35 16.20
N THR A 577 -15.25 -15.39 15.31
CA THR A 577 -15.03 -15.57 13.87
C THR A 577 -15.97 -14.69 13.05
N ILE A 578 -15.46 -14.09 11.99
CA ILE A 578 -16.26 -13.43 10.94
C ILE A 578 -15.84 -14.00 9.59
N SER A 579 -16.79 -14.63 8.89
CA SER A 579 -16.55 -15.22 7.57
C SER A 579 -15.99 -14.20 6.58
N ASN A 580 -15.17 -14.66 5.62
CA ASN A 580 -14.49 -13.82 4.63
C ASN A 580 -13.61 -12.70 5.22
N THR A 581 -13.13 -12.88 6.44
CA THR A 581 -12.16 -11.99 7.10
C THR A 581 -11.02 -12.80 7.72
N ASN A 582 -10.00 -12.09 8.20
CA ASN A 582 -8.91 -12.66 9.01
C ASN A 582 -9.34 -12.88 10.48
N ILE A 583 -10.55 -12.47 10.87
CA ILE A 583 -11.00 -12.51 12.26
C ILE A 583 -11.41 -13.95 12.57
N ASP A 584 -10.48 -14.63 13.21
CA ASP A 584 -10.58 -16.00 13.70
C ASP A 584 -9.62 -16.13 14.89
N TYR A 585 -10.10 -15.80 16.09
CA TYR A 585 -9.21 -15.56 17.24
C TYR A 585 -9.83 -16.04 18.57
N PRO A 586 -8.98 -16.49 19.51
CA PRO A 586 -9.37 -16.64 20.90
C PRO A 586 -9.62 -15.26 21.54
N VAL A 587 -10.53 -15.22 22.50
CA VAL A 587 -10.95 -14.01 23.20
C VAL A 587 -10.74 -14.19 24.70
N TYR A 588 -10.00 -13.26 25.32
CA TYR A 588 -9.58 -13.33 26.73
C TYR A 588 -10.29 -12.30 27.60
N GLN A 589 -10.22 -12.44 28.91
CA GLN A 589 -10.70 -11.44 29.86
C GLN A 589 -9.87 -11.48 31.14
N THR A 590 -9.51 -10.30 31.64
CA THR A 590 -8.79 -10.11 32.90
C THR A 590 -9.55 -9.11 33.80
N THR A 591 -8.92 -8.68 34.88
CA THR A 591 -9.51 -7.77 35.89
C THR A 591 -9.57 -6.30 35.45
N ASP A 592 -8.99 -5.96 34.29
CA ASP A 592 -8.94 -4.61 33.73
C ASP A 592 -8.99 -4.63 32.19
N ASN A 593 -9.04 -3.45 31.58
CA ASN A 593 -9.06 -3.29 30.12
C ASN A 593 -7.68 -2.95 29.53
N GLU A 594 -6.60 -2.95 30.32
CA GLU A 594 -5.27 -2.50 29.90
C GLU A 594 -4.33 -3.68 29.61
N PHE A 595 -4.41 -4.77 30.38
CA PHE A 595 -3.45 -5.86 30.31
C PHE A 595 -3.34 -6.49 28.91
N TYR A 596 -4.45 -6.89 28.30
CA TYR A 596 -4.45 -7.50 26.96
C TYR A 596 -4.32 -6.49 25.81
N VAL A 597 -4.18 -5.19 26.11
CA VAL A 597 -3.83 -4.18 25.11
C VAL A 597 -2.39 -4.38 24.64
N ASP A 598 -1.48 -4.74 25.54
CA ASP A 598 -0.04 -4.92 25.26
C ASP A 598 0.51 -6.29 25.67
N HIS A 599 -0.34 -7.26 25.99
CA HIS A 599 0.04 -8.65 26.26
C HIS A 599 -0.65 -9.62 25.30
N ASN A 600 0.10 -10.60 24.79
CA ASN A 600 -0.44 -11.66 23.94
C ASN A 600 -1.11 -12.76 24.76
N LEU A 601 -1.58 -13.80 24.07
CA LEU A 601 -2.22 -14.97 24.67
C LEU A 601 -1.36 -15.75 25.68
N ASN A 602 -0.03 -15.69 25.59
CA ASN A 602 0.90 -16.31 26.53
C ASN A 602 1.21 -15.38 27.72
N LYS A 603 0.52 -14.23 27.81
CA LYS A 603 0.76 -13.17 28.79
C LYS A 603 2.16 -12.53 28.67
N GLU A 604 2.74 -12.56 27.48
CA GLU A 604 4.01 -11.89 27.16
C GLU A 604 3.74 -10.52 26.55
N LYS A 605 4.61 -9.53 26.81
CA LYS A 605 4.50 -8.21 26.18
C LYS A 605 4.54 -8.32 24.66
N SER A 606 3.58 -7.69 24.00
CA SER A 606 3.34 -7.79 22.58
C SER A 606 2.72 -6.51 22.05
N LYS A 607 3.21 -6.03 20.91
CA LYS A 607 2.57 -4.91 20.19
C LYS A 607 1.22 -5.31 19.59
N ALA A 608 0.99 -6.60 19.34
CA ALA A 608 -0.28 -7.10 18.84
C ALA A 608 -1.35 -7.18 19.93
N GLY A 609 -0.94 -7.38 21.19
CA GLY A 609 -1.85 -7.66 22.29
C GLY A 609 -2.65 -8.94 22.07
N ALA A 610 -3.85 -9.01 22.64
CA ALA A 610 -4.82 -10.07 22.38
C ALA A 610 -6.21 -9.47 22.13
N ILE A 611 -7.15 -10.29 21.63
CA ILE A 611 -8.56 -9.88 21.57
C ILE A 611 -9.15 -10.15 22.96
N PHE A 612 -9.79 -9.15 23.55
CA PHE A 612 -10.25 -9.25 24.94
C PHE A 612 -11.61 -8.62 25.18
N ILE A 613 -12.28 -9.06 26.24
CA ILE A 613 -13.60 -8.61 26.67
C ILE A 613 -13.44 -7.54 27.74
N ASP A 614 -14.35 -6.57 27.75
CA ASP A 614 -14.44 -5.58 28.83
C ASP A 614 -14.54 -6.26 30.20
N TYR A 615 -13.74 -5.80 31.16
CA TYR A 615 -13.68 -6.40 32.49
C TYR A 615 -15.03 -6.38 33.24
N ASN A 616 -15.95 -5.48 32.87
CA ASN A 616 -17.30 -5.42 33.48
C ASN A 616 -18.29 -6.42 32.89
N ALA A 617 -17.97 -7.10 31.78
CA ALA A 617 -18.85 -8.09 31.21
C ALA A 617 -18.80 -9.39 32.02
N VAL A 618 -19.96 -9.99 32.27
CA VAL A 618 -20.04 -11.28 32.93
C VAL A 618 -20.33 -12.35 31.89
N ILE A 619 -19.52 -13.42 31.90
CA ILE A 619 -19.72 -14.61 31.08
C ILE A 619 -19.49 -15.83 31.98
N THR A 620 -20.59 -16.39 32.47
CA THR A 620 -20.62 -17.66 33.19
C THR A 620 -21.64 -18.60 32.54
N LYS A 621 -21.72 -19.82 33.04
CA LYS A 621 -22.71 -20.81 32.61
C LYS A 621 -24.14 -20.35 32.88
N GLU A 622 -24.36 -19.65 33.98
CA GLU A 622 -25.68 -19.23 34.46
C GLU A 622 -26.09 -17.86 33.90
N ARG A 623 -25.11 -16.99 33.61
CA ARG A 623 -25.39 -15.59 33.29
C ARG A 623 -24.38 -15.04 32.29
N VAL A 624 -24.92 -14.32 31.30
CA VAL A 624 -24.13 -13.53 30.37
C VAL A 624 -24.66 -12.11 30.33
N SER A 625 -23.77 -11.12 30.34
CA SER A 625 -24.14 -9.71 30.27
C SER A 625 -24.91 -9.38 28.99
N GLN A 626 -25.83 -8.44 29.10
CA GLN A 626 -26.70 -8.07 27.98
C GLN A 626 -25.91 -7.47 26.80
N ASN A 627 -24.78 -6.80 27.05
CA ASN A 627 -23.86 -6.35 26.01
C ASN A 627 -22.42 -6.76 26.36
N ILE A 628 -21.79 -7.54 25.49
CA ILE A 628 -20.39 -7.97 25.62
C ILE A 628 -19.54 -7.11 24.68
N VAL A 629 -18.73 -6.23 25.25
CA VAL A 629 -17.79 -5.41 24.47
C VAL A 629 -16.49 -6.18 24.31
N ILE A 630 -16.06 -6.36 23.07
CA ILE A 630 -14.84 -7.06 22.68
C ILE A 630 -13.92 -6.06 21.97
N TYR A 631 -12.71 -5.92 22.49
CA TYR A 631 -11.67 -5.04 21.97
C TYR A 631 -10.63 -5.83 21.18
N GLY A 632 -10.10 -5.19 20.14
CA GLY A 632 -8.97 -5.71 19.39
C GLY A 632 -8.30 -4.61 18.59
N HIS A 633 -6.99 -4.72 18.37
CA HIS A 633 -6.23 -3.71 17.63
C HIS A 633 -6.54 -3.72 16.14
N HIS A 634 -6.49 -2.55 15.52
CA HIS A 634 -6.47 -2.39 14.07
C HIS A 634 -5.01 -2.31 13.61
N ARG A 635 -4.42 -3.47 13.28
CA ARG A 635 -3.00 -3.57 12.91
C ARG A 635 -2.75 -3.26 11.44
N ARG A 636 -1.54 -2.82 11.10
CA ARG A 636 -1.14 -2.52 9.70
C ARG A 636 -0.81 -3.77 8.89
N ASP A 637 -0.42 -4.85 9.54
CA ASP A 637 -0.10 -6.15 8.92
C ASP A 637 -1.35 -6.96 8.52
N GLY A 638 -2.55 -6.45 8.81
CA GLY A 638 -3.82 -7.10 8.48
C GLY A 638 -4.35 -8.06 9.54
N SER A 639 -3.66 -8.23 10.66
CA SER A 639 -4.07 -9.10 11.78
C SER A 639 -5.15 -8.47 12.69
N MET A 640 -5.68 -9.26 13.63
CA MET A 640 -6.64 -8.82 14.66
C MET A 640 -7.92 -8.25 14.04
N PHE A 641 -8.39 -7.09 14.49
CA PHE A 641 -9.61 -6.44 14.03
C PHE A 641 -9.42 -5.53 12.80
N HIS A 642 -8.29 -5.64 12.08
CA HIS A 642 -8.04 -4.89 10.84
C HIS A 642 -9.24 -4.90 9.87
N ASN A 643 -9.81 -6.08 9.61
CA ASN A 643 -10.90 -6.21 8.65
C ASN A 643 -12.25 -5.66 9.14
N LEU A 644 -12.42 -5.25 10.39
CA LEU A 644 -13.64 -4.55 10.82
C LEU A 644 -13.83 -3.24 10.04
N LYS A 645 -12.74 -2.56 9.66
CA LYS A 645 -12.78 -1.35 8.83
C LYS A 645 -13.48 -1.55 7.49
N LYS A 646 -13.61 -2.80 7.02
CA LYS A 646 -14.39 -3.12 5.81
C LYS A 646 -15.87 -2.76 5.95
N TYR A 647 -16.43 -2.73 7.17
CA TYR A 647 -17.78 -2.23 7.44
C TYR A 647 -17.90 -0.70 7.44
N SER A 648 -16.78 0.06 7.41
CA SER A 648 -16.77 1.53 7.46
C SER A 648 -15.94 2.19 6.35
N ILE A 649 -15.59 1.47 5.26
CA ILE A 649 -14.76 1.98 4.15
C ILE A 649 -15.31 3.33 3.65
N LYS A 650 -14.41 4.31 3.43
CA LYS A 650 -14.71 5.69 2.95
C LYS A 650 -15.67 5.73 1.75
N SER A 651 -15.70 4.68 0.93
CA SER A 651 -16.78 4.42 -0.04
C SER A 651 -17.92 3.65 0.61
N ASN A 652 -18.95 4.37 1.05
CA ASN A 652 -20.12 3.78 1.69
C ASN A 652 -20.70 2.59 0.90
N SER A 653 -20.67 2.60 -0.45
CA SER A 653 -21.11 1.46 -1.27
C SER A 653 -20.36 0.15 -0.97
N LYS A 654 -19.02 0.20 -0.84
CA LYS A 654 -18.20 -0.99 -0.53
C LYS A 654 -18.45 -1.51 0.87
N ALA A 655 -18.69 -0.62 1.82
CA ALA A 655 -19.07 -0.99 3.19
C ALA A 655 -20.41 -1.73 3.22
N LEU A 656 -21.40 -1.24 2.44
CA LEU A 656 -22.68 -1.91 2.29
C LEU A 656 -22.53 -3.28 1.62
N ASP A 657 -21.76 -3.39 0.54
CA ASP A 657 -21.54 -4.66 -0.16
C ASP A 657 -20.84 -5.68 0.74
N PHE A 658 -19.88 -5.23 1.54
CA PHE A 658 -19.20 -6.08 2.52
C PHE A 658 -20.14 -6.56 3.63
N TYR A 659 -21.01 -5.68 4.16
CA TYR A 659 -22.08 -6.10 5.08
C TYR A 659 -23.00 -7.14 4.46
N LYS A 660 -23.40 -6.97 3.19
CA LYS A 660 -24.29 -7.92 2.49
C LYS A 660 -23.66 -9.30 2.35
N GLN A 661 -22.33 -9.38 2.22
CA GLN A 661 -21.59 -10.64 2.17
C GLN A 661 -21.34 -11.24 3.56
N ASN A 662 -21.20 -10.39 4.59
CA ASN A 662 -20.83 -10.78 5.95
C ASN A 662 -21.77 -10.17 7.00
N PRO A 663 -23.07 -10.53 7.03
CA PRO A 663 -24.02 -9.95 7.97
C PRO A 663 -24.00 -10.61 9.36
N LEU A 664 -23.18 -11.66 9.55
CA LEU A 664 -23.13 -12.48 10.74
C LEU A 664 -21.75 -12.43 11.41
N ILE A 665 -21.75 -12.56 12.73
CA ILE A 665 -20.58 -12.78 13.57
C ILE A 665 -20.81 -14.07 14.36
N GLN A 666 -19.81 -14.95 14.41
CA GLN A 666 -19.81 -16.08 15.34
C GLN A 666 -18.98 -15.70 16.55
N PHE A 667 -19.56 -15.85 17.74
CA PHE A 667 -18.85 -15.71 19.00
C PHE A 667 -19.31 -16.80 19.95
N ASP A 668 -18.43 -17.78 20.13
CA ASP A 668 -18.67 -18.93 20.97
C ASP A 668 -18.04 -18.67 22.33
N THR A 669 -18.85 -18.68 23.39
CA THR A 669 -18.29 -18.65 24.75
C THR A 669 -17.88 -20.07 25.17
N LEU A 670 -17.17 -20.18 26.28
CA LEU A 670 -16.87 -21.48 26.90
C LEU A 670 -18.12 -22.35 27.13
N TYR A 671 -19.28 -21.72 27.30
CA TYR A 671 -20.51 -22.37 27.78
C TYR A 671 -21.59 -22.51 26.71
N ARG A 672 -21.53 -21.75 25.60
CA ARG A 672 -22.53 -21.81 24.53
C ARG A 672 -22.02 -21.23 23.22
N PRO A 673 -22.35 -21.85 22.07
CA PRO A 673 -22.12 -21.25 20.77
C PRO A 673 -23.08 -20.07 20.53
N GLY A 674 -22.66 -19.15 19.66
CA GLY A 674 -23.41 -17.93 19.43
C GLY A 674 -23.24 -17.38 18.02
N THR A 675 -24.33 -17.40 17.24
CA THR A 675 -24.44 -16.63 16.00
C THR A 675 -25.12 -15.30 16.28
N TYR A 676 -24.57 -14.21 15.74
CA TYR A 676 -25.04 -12.85 15.95
C TYR A 676 -25.27 -12.14 14.60
N LYS A 677 -26.39 -11.43 14.48
CA LYS A 677 -26.76 -10.62 13.30
C LYS A 677 -26.36 -9.17 13.51
N ILE A 678 -25.53 -8.62 12.62
CA ILE A 678 -25.07 -7.24 12.70
C ILE A 678 -26.25 -6.29 12.47
N PHE A 679 -26.50 -5.39 13.42
CA PHE A 679 -27.59 -4.41 13.29
C PHE A 679 -27.09 -2.96 13.19
N ALA A 680 -25.86 -2.67 13.64
CA ALA A 680 -25.30 -1.33 13.57
C ALA A 680 -23.78 -1.31 13.36
N VAL A 681 -23.29 -0.30 12.62
CA VAL A 681 -21.87 -0.02 12.41
C VAL A 681 -21.65 1.48 12.46
N PHE A 682 -20.80 1.99 13.34
CA PHE A 682 -20.61 3.44 13.50
C PHE A 682 -19.21 3.83 13.97
N ILE A 683 -18.87 5.10 13.76
CA ILE A 683 -17.64 5.73 14.25
C ILE A 683 -17.98 6.59 15.47
N THR A 684 -17.21 6.48 16.54
CA THR A 684 -17.37 7.27 17.78
C THR A 684 -16.02 7.79 18.28
N ASN A 685 -16.03 8.76 19.19
CA ASN A 685 -14.85 9.29 19.85
C ASN A 685 -14.51 8.50 21.12
N ALA A 686 -13.22 8.44 21.46
CA ALA A 686 -12.76 8.00 22.78
C ALA A 686 -12.52 9.16 23.77
N LEU A 687 -12.22 10.36 23.24
CA LEU A 687 -11.91 11.56 24.05
C LEU A 687 -13.09 12.54 24.11
N PRO A 688 -13.50 13.06 25.28
CA PRO A 688 -14.64 13.97 25.42
C PRO A 688 -14.58 15.24 24.57
N GLU A 689 -13.40 15.83 24.43
CA GLU A 689 -13.14 17.03 23.62
C GLU A 689 -13.51 16.88 22.16
N HIS A 690 -13.55 15.64 21.65
CA HIS A 690 -13.94 15.33 20.27
C HIS A 690 -15.46 15.43 20.05
N ASP A 691 -16.27 15.56 21.09
CA ASP A 691 -17.72 15.76 20.98
C ASP A 691 -18.30 16.73 22.03
N ASN A 692 -17.74 17.94 22.15
CA ASN A 692 -18.21 19.00 23.05
C ASN A 692 -18.31 18.55 24.53
N GLY A 693 -17.32 17.77 24.99
CA GLY A 693 -17.29 17.21 26.34
C GLY A 693 -18.05 15.89 26.51
N ASN A 694 -18.57 15.30 25.42
CA ASN A 694 -19.33 14.05 25.47
C ASN A 694 -18.53 12.88 24.88
N VAL A 695 -18.72 11.69 25.42
CA VAL A 695 -18.30 10.42 24.80
C VAL A 695 -19.54 9.53 24.73
N PHE A 696 -19.86 9.00 23.56
CA PHE A 696 -20.99 8.10 23.44
C PHE A 696 -20.73 6.81 24.24
N ALA A 697 -21.60 6.52 25.20
CA ALA A 697 -21.51 5.34 26.06
C ALA A 697 -21.94 4.07 25.29
N TYR A 698 -21.09 3.56 24.42
CA TYR A 698 -21.32 2.30 23.70
C TYR A 698 -20.93 1.03 24.51
N ARG A 699 -20.36 1.23 25.71
CA ARG A 699 -19.81 0.18 26.59
C ARG A 699 -20.67 -0.32 27.78
N PRO A 700 -21.91 0.14 28.05
CA PRO A 700 -22.70 -0.46 29.14
C PRO A 700 -22.83 -1.96 28.94
N SER A 701 -22.49 -2.76 29.96
CA SER A 701 -22.66 -4.22 29.95
C SER A 701 -24.07 -4.64 30.39
N GLU A 702 -24.71 -3.82 31.22
CA GLU A 702 -26.03 -4.02 31.81
C GLU A 702 -26.87 -2.74 31.72
N PHE A 703 -28.19 -2.90 31.80
CA PHE A 703 -29.16 -1.80 31.72
C PHE A 703 -30.11 -1.82 32.91
N ALA A 704 -30.41 -0.64 33.46
CA ALA A 704 -31.30 -0.51 34.62
C ALA A 704 -32.75 -0.96 34.32
N SER A 705 -33.17 -0.85 33.07
CA SER A 705 -34.48 -1.29 32.60
C SER A 705 -34.46 -1.65 31.11
N GLN A 706 -35.45 -2.43 30.66
CA GLN A 706 -35.67 -2.72 29.23
C GLN A 706 -35.88 -1.43 28.42
N GLN A 707 -36.49 -0.41 29.03
CA GLN A 707 -36.72 0.88 28.38
C GLN A 707 -35.40 1.64 28.14
N ASP A 708 -34.46 1.57 29.07
CA ASP A 708 -33.15 2.20 28.93
C ASP A 708 -32.30 1.48 27.90
N PHE A 709 -32.40 0.15 27.83
CA PHE A 709 -31.82 -0.65 26.76
C PHE A 709 -32.33 -0.22 25.38
N LEU A 710 -33.65 -0.13 25.18
CA LEU A 710 -34.22 0.27 23.89
C LEU A 710 -33.88 1.72 23.51
N LYS A 711 -33.82 2.64 24.49
CA LYS A 711 -33.34 4.02 24.25
C LYS A 711 -31.88 4.03 23.79
N TRP A 712 -31.04 3.21 24.41
CA TRP A 712 -29.65 3.06 24.00
C TRP A 712 -29.53 2.50 22.58
N ILE A 713 -30.35 1.50 22.22
CA ILE A 713 -30.41 0.97 20.86
C ILE A 713 -30.83 2.03 19.84
N ASP A 714 -31.80 2.91 20.17
CA ASP A 714 -32.19 4.02 19.29
C ASP A 714 -31.02 5.00 19.04
N GLU A 715 -30.27 5.33 20.10
CA GLU A 715 -29.06 6.14 19.97
C GLU A 715 -27.95 5.47 19.13
N VAL A 716 -27.79 4.14 19.25
CA VAL A 716 -26.91 3.36 18.39
C VAL A 716 -27.36 3.43 16.93
N ARG A 717 -28.65 3.22 16.64
CA ARG A 717 -29.19 3.22 15.28
C ARG A 717 -29.04 4.56 14.57
N LYS A 718 -29.20 5.68 15.28
CA LYS A 718 -28.96 7.04 14.75
C LYS A 718 -27.53 7.23 14.26
N ARG A 719 -26.56 6.54 14.88
CA ARG A 719 -25.13 6.62 14.55
C ARG A 719 -24.73 5.64 13.45
N SER A 720 -25.50 4.57 13.27
CA SER A 720 -25.18 3.53 12.29
C SER A 720 -25.08 4.08 10.87
N MET A 721 -23.97 3.78 10.21
CA MET A 721 -23.70 4.10 8.80
C MET A 721 -24.52 3.22 7.84
N ILE A 722 -24.97 2.05 8.32
CA ILE A 722 -25.75 1.08 7.56
C ILE A 722 -27.08 0.88 8.26
N ILE A 723 -28.17 1.06 7.52
CA ILE A 723 -29.52 0.66 7.94
C ILE A 723 -29.67 -0.80 7.57
N THR A 724 -29.91 -1.65 8.58
CA THR A 724 -30.06 -3.10 8.44
C THR A 724 -31.52 -3.52 8.70
N PRO A 725 -31.97 -4.66 8.17
CA PRO A 725 -33.29 -5.22 8.51
C PRO A 725 -33.32 -5.92 9.87
N VAL A 726 -32.20 -5.94 10.61
CA VAL A 726 -32.08 -6.67 11.86
C VAL A 726 -32.79 -5.88 12.95
N ASP A 727 -33.84 -6.44 13.51
CA ASP A 727 -34.54 -5.87 14.65
C ASP A 727 -33.71 -6.03 15.93
N VAL A 728 -34.05 -5.27 16.96
CA VAL A 728 -33.55 -5.49 18.34
C VAL A 728 -34.75 -5.25 19.26
N ILE A 729 -35.02 -6.20 20.16
CA ILE A 729 -36.13 -6.14 21.12
C ILE A 729 -35.60 -6.21 22.55
N GLU A 730 -36.50 -6.05 23.51
CA GLU A 730 -36.20 -6.16 24.92
C GLU A 730 -35.47 -7.49 25.24
N ASN A 731 -34.40 -7.42 26.04
CA ASN A 731 -33.59 -8.56 26.49
C ASN A 731 -32.74 -9.27 25.43
N ASP A 732 -32.66 -8.75 24.19
CA ASP A 732 -31.68 -9.28 23.23
C ASP A 732 -30.26 -9.12 23.78
N GLU A 733 -29.45 -10.17 23.58
CA GLU A 733 -28.02 -10.18 23.89
C GLU A 733 -27.24 -9.56 22.73
N ILE A 734 -26.36 -8.62 23.05
CA ILE A 734 -25.56 -7.84 22.11
C ILE A 734 -24.09 -8.20 22.26
N ILE A 735 -23.39 -8.28 21.13
CA ILE A 735 -21.93 -8.19 21.09
C ILE A 735 -21.53 -6.89 20.42
N THR A 736 -20.49 -6.25 20.94
CA THR A 736 -19.97 -4.97 20.47
C THR A 736 -18.48 -5.12 20.20
N LEU A 737 -18.07 -5.10 18.93
CA LEU A 737 -16.67 -5.12 18.55
C LEU A 737 -16.15 -3.69 18.45
N SER A 738 -15.05 -3.37 19.11
CA SER A 738 -14.45 -2.04 19.13
C SER A 738 -12.97 -2.09 18.72
N THR A 739 -12.60 -1.25 17.76
CA THR A 739 -11.21 -1.11 17.31
C THR A 739 -10.86 0.34 17.01
N CYS A 740 -9.57 0.68 16.98
CA CYS A 740 -9.10 2.00 16.57
C CYS A 740 -9.46 2.24 15.10
N SER A 741 -9.81 3.48 14.79
CA SER A 741 -10.06 3.90 13.42
C SER A 741 -9.39 5.25 13.15
N TYR A 742 -9.25 5.62 11.87
CA TYR A 742 -8.44 6.76 11.44
C TYR A 742 -9.27 7.92 10.87
N GLU A 743 -10.57 7.96 11.13
CA GLU A 743 -11.43 9.07 10.70
C GLU A 743 -11.02 10.38 11.37
N PHE A 744 -10.53 10.32 12.61
CA PHE A 744 -9.93 11.41 13.40
C PHE A 744 -9.10 10.78 14.54
N ASP A 745 -8.33 11.59 15.26
CA ASP A 745 -7.49 11.10 16.36
C ASP A 745 -8.36 10.42 17.43
N ASP A 746 -7.94 9.25 17.92
CA ASP A 746 -8.69 8.44 18.90
C ASP A 746 -10.13 8.08 18.49
N ALA A 747 -10.39 7.99 17.18
CA ALA A 747 -11.63 7.45 16.66
C ALA A 747 -11.73 5.94 16.95
N ARG A 748 -12.95 5.48 17.24
CA ARG A 748 -13.28 4.07 17.41
C ARG A 748 -14.29 3.66 16.37
N LEU A 749 -14.01 2.57 15.66
CA LEU A 749 -14.98 1.86 14.86
C LEU A 749 -15.67 0.82 15.72
N VAL A 750 -17.00 0.86 15.72
CA VAL A 750 -17.85 -0.02 16.51
C VAL A 750 -18.79 -0.80 15.58
N VAL A 751 -18.79 -2.13 15.71
CA VAL A 751 -19.72 -3.05 15.03
C VAL A 751 -20.55 -3.76 16.10
N MET A 752 -21.87 -3.61 16.04
CA MET A 752 -22.79 -4.23 17.00
C MET A 752 -23.68 -5.27 16.33
N ALA A 753 -23.81 -6.41 16.98
CA ALA A 753 -24.62 -7.52 16.52
C ALA A 753 -25.47 -8.11 17.66
N ARG A 754 -26.69 -8.52 17.34
CA ARG A 754 -27.63 -9.15 18.30
C ARG A 754 -27.66 -10.65 18.09
N ARG A 755 -27.76 -11.44 19.15
CA ARG A 755 -27.76 -12.90 19.06
C ARG A 755 -28.99 -13.42 18.31
N VAL A 756 -28.80 -14.42 17.45
CA VAL A 756 -29.91 -15.15 16.83
C VAL A 756 -30.72 -15.83 17.94
N ARG A 757 -32.02 -15.54 17.99
CA ARG A 757 -32.90 -16.10 19.02
C ARG A 757 -33.16 -17.58 18.78
N GLU A 758 -33.58 -18.28 19.82
CA GLU A 758 -33.94 -19.69 19.71
C GLU A 758 -35.06 -19.89 18.67
N GLY A 759 -34.84 -20.81 17.72
CA GLY A 759 -35.76 -21.05 16.60
C GLY A 759 -35.73 -20.00 15.48
N GLU A 760 -34.97 -18.91 15.60
CA GLU A 760 -34.82 -17.90 14.55
C GLU A 760 -33.83 -18.37 13.47
N SER A 761 -34.17 -18.16 12.19
CA SER A 761 -33.23 -18.43 11.08
C SER A 761 -32.01 -17.53 11.17
N THR A 762 -30.82 -18.05 10.83
CA THR A 762 -29.60 -17.26 10.69
C THR A 762 -29.60 -16.35 9.45
N ALA A 763 -30.53 -16.54 8.51
CA ALA A 763 -30.63 -15.72 7.32
C ALA A 763 -30.96 -14.24 7.66
N VAL A 764 -30.31 -13.34 6.93
CA VAL A 764 -30.55 -11.88 7.00
C VAL A 764 -31.01 -11.43 5.62
N ASN A 765 -32.11 -10.68 5.54
CA ASN A 765 -32.59 -10.12 4.27
C ASN A 765 -31.70 -8.94 3.82
N VAL A 766 -30.48 -9.24 3.40
CA VAL A 766 -29.46 -8.23 3.04
C VAL A 766 -29.88 -7.31 1.88
N SER A 767 -30.93 -7.66 1.12
CA SER A 767 -31.49 -6.80 0.08
C SER A 767 -32.13 -5.51 0.62
N GLU A 768 -32.63 -5.54 1.86
CA GLU A 768 -33.21 -4.37 2.54
C GLU A 768 -32.14 -3.46 3.17
N ALA A 769 -30.90 -3.94 3.27
CA ALA A 769 -29.80 -3.16 3.82
C ALA A 769 -29.42 -2.01 2.89
N LYS A 770 -29.31 -0.81 3.45
CA LYS A 770 -29.00 0.41 2.71
C LYS A 770 -28.13 1.34 3.54
N LEU A 771 -27.51 2.30 2.87
CA LEU A 771 -26.75 3.34 3.54
C LEU A 771 -27.67 4.26 4.34
N ASN A 772 -27.25 4.59 5.55
CA ASN A 772 -27.88 5.68 6.29
C ASN A 772 -27.48 7.00 5.59
N PRO A 773 -28.45 7.81 5.13
CA PRO A 773 -28.13 9.09 4.52
C PRO A 773 -27.62 10.12 5.54
N ASN A 774 -27.97 9.97 6.83
CA ASN A 774 -27.68 10.93 7.89
C ASN A 774 -27.19 10.24 9.18
N PRO A 775 -26.08 9.47 9.16
CA PRO A 775 -25.51 8.91 10.38
C PRO A 775 -24.97 10.03 11.27
N LEU A 776 -25.23 9.92 12.57
CA LEU A 776 -24.73 10.85 13.57
C LEU A 776 -23.27 10.51 13.94
N TYR A 777 -22.35 11.44 13.68
CA TYR A 777 -20.95 11.35 14.11
C TYR A 777 -20.62 12.22 15.35
N PRO A 778 -19.43 12.07 15.96
CA PRO A 778 -18.86 13.04 16.90
C PRO A 778 -18.61 14.41 16.25
N GLN A 779 -18.61 15.48 17.05
CA GLN A 779 -18.43 16.87 16.59
C GLN A 779 -17.14 17.05 15.74
N ILE A 780 -16.02 16.48 16.19
CA ILE A 780 -14.73 16.56 15.48
C ILE A 780 -14.82 16.03 14.05
N TRP A 781 -15.70 15.07 13.78
CA TRP A 781 -15.91 14.54 12.44
C TRP A 781 -16.53 15.62 11.55
N TYR A 782 -17.55 16.32 12.02
CA TYR A 782 -18.19 17.39 11.26
C TYR A 782 -17.22 18.55 10.99
N GLU A 783 -16.42 18.91 11.99
CA GLU A 783 -15.38 19.93 11.85
C GLU A 783 -14.33 19.54 10.80
N LYS A 784 -13.83 18.30 10.88
CA LYS A 784 -12.84 17.77 9.93
C LYS A 784 -13.35 17.74 8.49
N TYR A 785 -14.64 17.46 8.28
CA TYR A 785 -15.22 17.38 6.93
C TYR A 785 -15.98 18.65 6.51
N GLY A 786 -15.87 19.75 7.25
CA GLY A 786 -16.53 21.02 6.93
C GLY A 786 -18.06 20.93 6.87
N LYS A 787 -18.67 20.05 7.66
CA LYS A 787 -20.12 19.82 7.74
C LYS A 787 -20.67 20.37 9.06
N SER A 788 -21.99 20.47 9.15
CA SER A 788 -22.67 20.82 10.40
C SER A 788 -23.29 19.57 11.01
N LYS A 789 -23.08 19.38 12.32
CA LYS A 789 -23.77 18.33 13.09
C LYS A 789 -25.29 18.58 13.00
N PRO A 790 -26.10 17.59 12.57
CA PRO A 790 -27.54 17.76 12.50
C PRO A 790 -28.10 18.14 13.88
N SER A 791 -28.99 19.15 13.93
CA SER A 791 -29.77 19.38 15.15
C SER A 791 -30.75 18.21 15.31
N LEU A 792 -30.53 17.37 16.32
CA LEU A 792 -31.48 16.32 16.68
C LEU A 792 -32.74 16.99 17.25
N SER A 793 -33.66 17.43 16.40
CA SER A 793 -35.02 17.78 16.82
C SER A 793 -35.74 16.47 17.17
N SER A 794 -36.38 16.43 18.32
CA SER A 794 -37.18 15.31 18.81
C SER A 794 -38.42 15.06 17.93
N SER A 795 -38.26 14.47 16.75
CA SER A 795 -39.37 13.88 15.98
C SER A 795 -38.87 13.08 14.77
N SER A 796 -38.60 11.79 14.95
CA SER A 796 -38.79 10.79 13.90
C SER A 796 -38.96 9.41 14.54
N THR A 797 -40.21 9.07 14.88
CA THR A 797 -40.61 7.70 15.20
C THR A 797 -40.34 6.85 13.97
N THR A 798 -39.31 5.99 14.04
CA THR A 798 -39.07 4.98 13.01
C THR A 798 -40.21 3.97 13.07
N THR A 799 -40.94 3.82 11.96
CA THR A 799 -42.03 2.86 11.80
C THR A 799 -41.51 1.44 12.02
N ARG A 800 -42.07 0.75 13.02
CA ARG A 800 -41.87 -0.68 13.29
C ARG A 800 -42.32 -1.49 12.06
N PRO A 801 -41.56 -2.48 11.55
CA PRO A 801 -42.10 -3.44 10.60
C PRO A 801 -43.17 -4.27 11.32
N GLN A 802 -44.41 -4.26 10.84
CA GLN A 802 -45.46 -5.12 11.37
C GLN A 802 -45.19 -6.57 10.93
N GLY A 803 -44.98 -7.46 11.90
CA GLY A 803 -45.01 -8.91 11.68
C GLY A 803 -46.42 -9.36 11.29
N SER A 804 -46.51 -10.13 10.22
CA SER A 804 -47.73 -10.84 9.83
C SER A 804 -48.10 -11.87 10.88
N GLN A 805 -49.26 -11.68 11.52
CA GLN A 805 -49.90 -12.75 12.27
C GLN A 805 -50.48 -13.77 11.29
N THR A 806 -49.92 -14.98 11.30
CA THR A 806 -50.56 -16.19 10.80
C THR A 806 -51.72 -16.55 11.71
N SER A 807 -52.95 -16.44 11.21
CA SER A 807 -54.11 -17.16 11.74
C SER A 807 -54.46 -18.31 10.78
N THR A 808 -54.39 -19.51 11.33
CA THR A 808 -54.85 -20.78 10.76
C THR A 808 -56.38 -20.80 10.63
N SER A 809 -56.89 -21.20 9.46
CA SER A 809 -58.19 -21.89 9.36
C SER A 809 -58.31 -22.67 8.04
N SER A 810 -58.24 -23.99 8.16
CA SER A 810 -59.07 -25.04 7.54
C SER A 810 -59.49 -24.98 6.07
N GLU A 811 -59.05 -26.01 5.34
CA GLU A 811 -59.79 -26.90 4.41
C GLU A 811 -60.88 -26.33 3.50
N GLY A 812 -60.72 -26.56 2.19
CA GLY A 812 -61.76 -26.34 1.18
C GLY A 812 -61.33 -26.56 -0.26
N THR A 813 -61.01 -27.82 -0.61
CA THR A 813 -61.47 -28.58 -1.79
C THR A 813 -61.49 -27.95 -3.21
N THR A 814 -60.85 -28.69 -4.14
CA THR A 814 -61.16 -28.92 -5.59
C THR A 814 -60.91 -27.79 -6.60
N SER A 815 -59.93 -27.99 -7.50
CA SER A 815 -60.06 -28.46 -8.92
C SER A 815 -60.44 -27.30 -9.85
N SER A 816 -59.89 -27.09 -11.05
CA SER A 816 -59.26 -27.93 -12.06
C SER A 816 -58.86 -27.00 -13.22
N ASP A 817 -57.87 -27.42 -14.03
CA ASP A 817 -57.78 -27.21 -15.48
C ASP A 817 -57.69 -25.76 -16.04
N SER A 818 -57.06 -25.47 -17.18
CA SER A 818 -56.09 -26.13 -18.06
C SER A 818 -55.81 -25.11 -19.18
N THR A 819 -54.63 -25.19 -19.81
CA THR A 819 -54.31 -24.80 -21.21
C THR A 819 -54.63 -23.38 -21.71
N ALA A 820 -53.64 -22.52 -21.99
CA ALA A 820 -52.69 -22.51 -23.11
C ALA A 820 -53.24 -21.94 -24.44
N THR A 821 -52.34 -21.24 -25.16
CA THR A 821 -52.38 -20.70 -26.54
C THR A 821 -53.18 -19.42 -26.79
N SER A 822 -52.85 -18.54 -27.73
CA SER A 822 -51.63 -17.95 -28.31
C SER A 822 -52.10 -16.99 -29.43
N GLU A 823 -51.23 -16.05 -29.82
CA GLU A 823 -51.22 -15.32 -31.11
C GLU A 823 -52.01 -14.00 -31.31
N ALA A 824 -51.20 -12.94 -31.45
CA ALA A 824 -51.00 -12.07 -32.62
C ALA A 824 -52.11 -11.12 -33.14
N GLY A 825 -51.72 -9.83 -33.19
CA GLY A 825 -51.75 -9.05 -34.43
C GLY A 825 -52.79 -7.92 -34.54
N GLY A 826 -52.33 -6.71 -34.93
CA GLY A 826 -53.14 -5.82 -35.77
C GLY A 826 -53.23 -4.34 -35.36
N SER A 827 -52.44 -3.52 -36.05
CA SER A 827 -52.40 -2.05 -36.11
C SER A 827 -53.69 -1.37 -36.63
N SER A 828 -53.97 -0.13 -36.19
CA SER A 828 -54.44 0.95 -37.08
C SER A 828 -54.15 2.38 -36.55
N ARG A 829 -53.76 3.25 -37.49
CA ARG A 829 -53.39 4.70 -37.42
C ARG A 829 -54.62 5.60 -37.18
N SER A 830 -54.55 6.83 -36.65
CA SER A 830 -54.05 8.12 -37.21
C SER A 830 -54.70 9.24 -36.35
N GLY A 831 -54.26 10.50 -36.20
CA GLY A 831 -53.20 11.31 -36.79
C GLY A 831 -53.28 12.77 -36.26
N GLY A 832 -52.31 13.61 -36.66
CA GLY A 832 -52.28 15.09 -36.54
C GLY A 832 -51.81 15.61 -35.18
N GLY A 833 -50.90 16.58 -35.04
CA GLY A 833 -50.36 17.59 -35.95
C GLY A 833 -50.04 18.83 -35.08
N ALA A 834 -48.87 19.43 -35.28
CA ALA A 834 -48.19 20.34 -34.35
C ALA A 834 -48.68 21.81 -34.33
N SER A 835 -48.24 22.53 -33.27
CA SER A 835 -47.56 23.85 -33.28
C SER A 835 -48.22 25.07 -32.58
N SER A 836 -47.39 25.67 -31.71
CA SER A 836 -47.13 27.12 -31.46
C SER A 836 -48.23 28.10 -30.99
N GLY A 837 -47.89 28.96 -30.01
CA GLY A 837 -48.44 30.32 -29.92
C GLY A 837 -48.54 30.95 -28.53
N THR A 838 -47.55 31.79 -28.20
CA THR A 838 -47.46 32.90 -27.23
C THR A 838 -48.72 33.72 -26.88
N SER A 839 -48.81 34.22 -25.63
CA SER A 839 -48.84 35.66 -25.20
C SER A 839 -49.72 35.98 -23.96
N SER A 840 -49.20 36.85 -23.07
CA SER A 840 -49.85 37.55 -21.92
C SER A 840 -50.73 38.76 -22.40
N PRO A 841 -51.47 39.60 -21.60
CA PRO A 841 -51.17 40.14 -20.23
C PRO A 841 -52.36 40.50 -19.24
N ARG A 842 -51.99 40.78 -17.95
CA ARG A 842 -52.49 41.67 -16.81
C ARG A 842 -53.92 42.33 -16.79
N PRO A 843 -54.46 43.02 -15.71
CA PRO A 843 -53.83 43.70 -14.52
C PRO A 843 -54.56 43.82 -13.12
N GLN A 844 -53.77 44.29 -12.11
CA GLN A 844 -54.00 45.23 -10.93
C GLN A 844 -54.96 44.89 -9.75
N THR A 845 -54.68 45.21 -8.46
CA THR A 845 -54.58 46.54 -7.74
C THR A 845 -53.83 46.45 -6.35
N SER A 846 -52.89 47.35 -5.97
CA SER A 846 -52.84 48.46 -4.95
C SER A 846 -53.46 48.21 -3.54
N SER A 847 -52.88 48.53 -2.36
CA SER A 847 -52.34 49.83 -1.83
C SER A 847 -51.64 49.74 -0.43
N SER A 848 -50.72 50.67 -0.11
CA SER A 848 -50.12 51.04 1.23
C SER A 848 -50.88 52.25 1.87
N PRO A 849 -50.50 52.99 2.98
CA PRO A 849 -49.20 53.12 3.74
C PRO A 849 -49.23 53.49 5.29
N ALA A 850 -48.03 53.64 5.88
CA ALA A 850 -47.55 54.69 6.86
C ALA A 850 -47.49 54.48 8.42
N THR A 851 -46.25 54.58 8.96
CA THR A 851 -45.66 55.23 10.18
C THR A 851 -46.32 55.30 11.57
N SER A 852 -45.56 54.93 12.64
CA SER A 852 -45.20 55.76 13.84
C SER A 852 -44.55 54.96 15.01
N THR A 853 -43.48 55.46 15.64
CA THR A 853 -42.96 55.13 17.01
C THR A 853 -43.77 55.92 18.08
N PRO A 854 -43.90 55.54 19.39
CA PRO A 854 -42.79 55.63 20.39
C PRO A 854 -42.83 54.70 21.65
N SER A 855 -41.67 54.60 22.34
CA SER A 855 -41.41 54.57 23.81
C SER A 855 -42.00 53.55 24.82
N SER A 856 -41.11 53.15 25.74
CA SER A 856 -41.24 53.00 27.23
C SER A 856 -41.22 51.60 27.87
N GLN A 857 -40.32 51.43 28.86
CA GLN A 857 -40.22 50.34 29.84
C GLN A 857 -41.33 50.44 30.92
N PRO A 858 -41.49 49.42 31.82
CA PRO A 858 -40.81 49.51 33.12
C PRO A 858 -40.28 48.18 33.71
N ASN A 859 -39.31 48.34 34.63
CA ASN A 859 -38.77 47.37 35.59
C ASN A 859 -39.78 46.93 36.67
N TYR A 860 -39.54 45.77 37.31
CA TYR A 860 -39.67 45.60 38.76
C TYR A 860 -38.60 44.64 39.31
N SER A 861 -37.98 45.05 40.42
CA SER A 861 -36.97 44.34 41.21
C SER A 861 -37.55 43.83 42.52
N SER A 862 -36.90 42.85 43.15
CA SER A 862 -36.73 42.82 44.61
C SER A 862 -35.58 41.87 45.01
N GLY A 863 -34.47 42.43 45.52
CA GLY A 863 -33.62 41.80 46.54
C GLY A 863 -34.29 41.92 47.94
N PRO A 864 -33.61 41.68 49.09
CA PRO A 864 -32.22 42.10 49.41
C PRO A 864 -31.43 40.96 50.13
N SER A 865 -30.22 41.06 50.70
CA SER A 865 -29.35 42.12 51.26
C SER A 865 -28.00 41.45 51.60
N GLU A 866 -26.86 42.08 51.26
CA GLU A 866 -25.84 42.65 52.18
C GLU A 866 -24.64 41.71 52.36
N GLY A 867 -23.37 42.11 52.32
CA GLY A 867 -22.65 43.38 52.14
C GLY A 867 -21.13 43.02 52.20
N THR A 868 -20.19 43.55 51.41
CA THR A 868 -19.48 44.86 51.47
C THR A 868 -17.96 44.58 51.35
N VAL A 869 -17.40 44.53 50.13
CA VAL A 869 -16.42 45.46 49.48
C VAL A 869 -15.40 46.22 50.42
N PRO A 870 -14.17 46.68 50.02
CA PRO A 870 -13.15 46.26 49.02
C PRO A 870 -11.63 46.44 49.44
N SER A 871 -10.73 46.26 48.46
CA SER A 871 -9.53 47.08 48.11
C SER A 871 -8.15 46.69 48.69
N THR A 872 -7.26 46.14 47.84
CA THR A 872 -6.04 46.76 47.22
C THR A 872 -4.89 47.05 48.19
N ASP A 873 -3.67 46.56 47.94
CA ASP A 873 -2.58 47.32 47.27
C ASP A 873 -1.21 46.60 47.34
N SER A 874 -0.32 46.94 46.38
CA SER A 874 1.17 47.01 46.38
C SER A 874 2.00 45.78 46.80
N SER A 875 2.86 45.17 45.97
CA SER A 875 4.12 45.64 45.33
C SER A 875 5.21 46.13 46.30
N GLU A 876 6.34 45.40 46.37
CA GLU A 876 7.76 45.90 46.35
C GLU A 876 8.72 44.81 46.87
N THR A 877 9.53 44.21 46.00
CA THR A 877 10.99 44.44 45.78
C THR A 877 11.92 43.94 46.88
N GLY A 878 12.92 43.12 46.51
CA GLY A 878 14.04 42.77 47.38
C GLY A 878 14.91 41.63 46.83
N THR A 879 15.77 41.96 45.87
CA THR A 879 16.88 41.18 45.32
C THR A 879 17.87 40.66 46.38
N SER A 880 18.33 39.41 46.26
CA SER A 880 19.77 39.02 46.25
C SER A 880 19.97 37.50 46.44
N GLU A 881 20.57 36.84 45.45
CA GLU A 881 21.43 35.64 45.63
C GLU A 881 22.74 36.05 46.36
N PRO A 882 23.72 35.18 46.72
CA PRO A 882 23.90 33.74 46.45
C PRO A 882 24.45 32.89 47.64
N GLY A 883 24.68 31.59 47.42
CA GLY A 883 25.90 30.92 47.95
C GLY A 883 25.76 29.81 49.00
N THR A 884 25.80 28.56 48.52
CA THR A 884 26.64 27.42 48.94
C THR A 884 27.01 27.14 50.42
N SER A 885 26.64 25.92 50.82
CA SER A 885 27.38 24.89 51.61
C SER A 885 27.93 25.20 53.02
N SER A 886 27.49 24.43 54.02
CA SER A 886 28.26 23.30 54.60
C SER A 886 27.62 22.75 55.89
N ASP A 887 27.46 21.42 55.92
CA ASP A 887 27.69 20.47 57.01
C ASP A 887 26.94 20.48 58.36
N GLU A 888 26.40 19.27 58.59
CA GLU A 888 26.55 18.40 59.77
C GLU A 888 25.51 18.39 60.92
N THR A 889 25.02 17.15 61.09
CA THR A 889 24.82 16.39 62.33
C THR A 889 23.46 16.36 63.06
N THR A 890 22.86 15.17 62.94
CA THR A 890 22.30 14.27 63.98
C THR A 890 21.04 14.65 64.75
N THR A 891 20.02 13.77 64.65
CA THR A 891 19.63 12.84 65.73
C THR A 891 18.94 11.59 65.16
N SER A 892 19.09 10.49 65.90
CA SER A 892 18.74 9.09 65.61
C SER A 892 18.00 8.49 66.81
N GLU A 893 17.14 7.50 66.57
CA GLU A 893 16.59 6.46 67.48
C GLU A 893 15.84 5.47 66.53
N GLU A 894 15.79 4.14 66.62
CA GLU A 894 16.26 3.05 67.50
C GLU A 894 15.86 1.73 66.74
N GLU A 895 16.66 0.64 66.62
CA GLU A 895 16.55 -0.66 67.36
C GLU A 895 17.05 -1.85 66.46
N PRO A 896 17.32 -3.08 67.00
CA PRO A 896 18.45 -3.95 66.59
C PRO A 896 18.13 -5.43 66.17
N THR A 897 19.18 -6.18 65.79
CA THR A 897 19.28 -7.65 65.51
C THR A 897 19.56 -8.53 66.76
N PRO A 898 19.44 -9.89 66.78
CA PRO A 898 20.56 -10.80 66.41
C PRO A 898 20.20 -12.28 65.97
N SER A 899 21.26 -13.09 65.80
CA SER A 899 21.51 -14.43 65.19
C SER A 899 21.30 -15.72 66.04
N GLU A 900 21.36 -16.93 65.42
CA GLU A 900 21.97 -18.25 65.84
C GLU A 900 21.38 -19.44 65.01
N ASN A 901 21.82 -20.71 64.95
CA ASN A 901 23.10 -21.45 64.75
C ASN A 901 22.75 -22.97 64.53
N THR A 902 23.39 -23.67 63.57
CA THR A 902 23.72 -25.14 63.38
C THR A 902 22.93 -26.36 63.96
N SER A 903 22.75 -27.43 63.13
CA SER A 903 22.95 -28.91 63.41
C SER A 903 22.62 -29.76 62.13
N SER A 904 23.51 -30.50 61.43
CA SER A 904 24.20 -31.81 61.65
C SER A 904 23.55 -33.05 60.97
N ASP A 905 24.34 -33.75 60.13
CA ASP A 905 24.38 -35.21 59.78
C ASP A 905 23.15 -35.88 59.10
N GLU A 906 23.20 -36.88 58.19
CA GLU A 906 24.18 -37.93 57.86
C GLU A 906 23.76 -38.70 56.56
N THR A 907 24.72 -39.37 55.88
CA THR A 907 24.63 -40.65 55.09
C THR A 907 23.92 -40.76 53.70
N THR A 908 24.68 -40.98 52.60
CA THR A 908 24.91 -42.23 51.79
C THR A 908 23.68 -42.77 51.02
N THR A 909 23.66 -43.23 49.76
CA THR A 909 24.59 -44.05 48.93
C THR A 909 23.97 -44.20 47.51
N SER A 910 24.73 -44.00 46.43
CA SER A 910 25.08 -44.96 45.34
C SER A 910 24.01 -45.56 44.41
N LEU A 911 24.27 -45.39 43.10
CA LEU A 911 24.21 -46.34 41.96
C LEU A 911 22.92 -47.15 41.70
N GLU A 912 22.36 -47.03 40.49
CA GLU A 912 22.37 -48.08 39.42
C GLU A 912 21.51 -47.66 38.21
N GLU A 913 22.03 -47.93 37.00
CA GLU A 913 21.31 -47.98 35.71
C GLU A 913 20.44 -49.28 35.61
N PRO A 914 20.01 -49.72 34.40
CA PRO A 914 18.73 -49.49 33.70
C PRO A 914 17.86 -50.77 33.68
N PRO A 915 16.73 -50.84 32.93
CA PRO A 915 16.72 -51.50 31.59
C PRO A 915 15.80 -50.77 30.59
N SER A 916 16.07 -50.68 29.28
CA SER A 916 16.12 -51.68 28.19
C SER A 916 14.78 -52.31 27.76
N GLU A 917 14.38 -51.95 26.54
CA GLU A 917 13.88 -52.80 25.43
C GLU A 917 12.40 -53.23 25.28
N GLU A 918 12.10 -53.39 23.98
CA GLU A 918 10.98 -54.03 23.25
C GLU A 918 9.72 -53.18 22.96
N GLU A 919 9.49 -52.71 21.73
CA GLU A 919 9.14 -53.38 20.44
C GLU A 919 7.66 -53.74 20.25
N SER A 920 7.23 -53.68 18.97
CA SER A 920 5.95 -54.06 18.35
C SER A 920 4.83 -53.00 18.36
N SER A 921 4.04 -52.78 17.31
CA SER A 921 4.01 -53.22 15.90
C SER A 921 2.79 -52.58 15.22
N GLU A 922 2.91 -52.29 13.92
CA GLU A 922 1.86 -52.31 12.87
C GLU A 922 0.62 -51.39 12.96
N ALA A 923 0.54 -50.40 12.05
CA ALA A 923 -0.32 -50.41 10.84
C ALA A 923 -0.21 -49.07 10.08
#